data_AF-A0AB74KI22-F1
#
_entry.id   AF-A0AB74KI22-F1
#
_cell.length_a   1.000
_cell.length_b   1.000
_cell.length_c   1.000
_cell.angle_alpha   90.00
_cell.angle_beta   90.00
_cell.angle_gamma   90.00
#
_symmetry.space_group_name_H-M   'P 1'
#
loop_
_entity.id
_entity.type
_entity.pdbx_description
1 polymer ?
#
loop_
_entity_poly.entity_id
_entity_poly.type
_entity_poly.pdbx_seq_one_letter_code
_entity_poly.pdbx_strand_id
1 'polypeptide(L)'
;MASAASRKTATRMPSRTKLTSNNTNQTMIQPHEFVDRLLDLSNCTDNLHKQLTMTLQAKQSTRTDTLPKSERATLALRSCNACLKSFSSVSRSPTKDGLKMENLPHLIASARLSLATLRELEESLPTKAVDICRATLKCVEECNLLGFTKSALLELIALHPFLCRQLSNETSTPVQIPPNKPQGILVHVIPKEKIPADLASVQLLYYQLSIRILLSLPNIDLLAMSSALSINGSLISQLPSLRQSLQMEPYANGTTTLFKLLCRATTEQEKPSSSTALIHFKIRSKALMLINHNHNLDLNLWWTQGWKFGLSLLRSAEDALVPYTNVVKPFWSNMIEFAQARNQSRFMEGKGWIDFCEGWMSIAKKLDDISSLQLIAKLLSNDTNNSNEDTDELASDLSALTLSADKESLFTKYNVILLTTTAKLSSKSSLDDLKDRDYSNIIHVLDSLKHLDLDDIMFCKAERNVDGIRRVIYNRIAEMGEMNPQCEKLCVLQSYLALWTEHQLQKSRSLSPPLLYGTLDSLLQLAQLKVNDSTESMNYLNRALAFIEPLKSPQANRLVASAFWNWSCTLFQDGKAGTEADCIPAVESCLKVAEDGIAMCNETIARHPNDGFKGDQEMLKIMIDQRPKRYELLAICYSKVHDNQSAYEAFCNSILSSLQTTSSPINREIDKLDDSHSYSILVKKAMQIGLSRLMLPPQDLSLCARAEKLNIDQDVKCTLIELQIRQIEERAWSDQNASSAVIHMILELIGSAGYDISRNPLKKARILLRLMEQIVLGPSVDLEGIHIPAVEVLFEEVRSCVQREDYVEDTSLKTSTMSFMLSAHMFLAIYYYRSSDTPLEGSSSALREARHTKEILKTILGTGGPRRSSILRDNNLRASSTQNQTREINNPSSKTRSVSTRQTTTTRVTRSRQVPASQTSKAPTGRATRPTAATRRVVKPATTISSKSLKSNDNVKSTDSNNNQFDDIERCYNSLRLLTEMLGILGHTFLRLDFLKLLRKICQSQQRKSENKCEDYLLASTTLAAEYVKIGKISRAGAVFAQVASMKEVPANKTSVSWISSQIEFNLRYSEYLAITENHEKR
;
A
#
# COMPACT_ATOMS: atom_id res chain seq x y z
N MET A 1 108.88 67.01 10.43
CA MET A 1 109.83 66.83 9.31
C MET A 1 109.48 65.53 8.57
N ALA A 2 109.84 65.41 7.28
CA ALA A 2 109.92 64.18 6.45
C ALA A 2 108.77 63.12 6.56
N SER A 3 107.94 62.90 5.53
CA SER A 3 108.20 62.16 4.26
C SER A 3 108.13 60.63 4.43
N ALA A 4 107.39 59.82 3.66
CA ALA A 4 106.43 60.05 2.55
C ALA A 4 105.41 58.89 2.42
N ALA A 5 104.57 58.87 1.37
CA ALA A 5 103.35 58.06 1.28
C ALA A 5 103.44 56.76 0.44
N SER A 6 102.47 55.83 0.63
CA SER A 6 102.03 54.92 -0.45
C SER A 6 100.56 54.48 -0.37
N ARG A 7 99.85 54.76 -1.48
CA ARG A 7 98.65 54.14 -2.08
C ARG A 7 97.70 53.26 -1.24
N LYS A 8 96.42 53.69 -1.18
CA LYS A 8 95.25 52.80 -1.04
C LYS A 8 94.91 52.15 -2.39
N THR A 9 94.45 50.90 -2.40
CA THR A 9 93.88 50.22 -3.57
C THR A 9 92.44 49.78 -3.30
N ALA A 10 91.52 50.13 -4.21
CA ALA A 10 90.09 49.79 -4.10
C ALA A 10 89.72 48.63 -5.03
N THR A 11 89.21 47.54 -4.48
CA THR A 11 88.81 46.34 -5.24
C THR A 11 87.38 46.42 -5.76
N ARG A 12 87.25 47.15 -6.87
CA ARG A 12 86.24 47.08 -7.95
C ARG A 12 85.19 45.94 -7.84
N MET A 13 83.92 46.31 -7.75
CA MET A 13 82.77 45.41 -7.90
C MET A 13 82.71 44.76 -9.29
N PRO A 14 82.24 43.49 -9.43
CA PRO A 14 81.95 42.89 -10.72
C PRO A 14 80.73 43.54 -11.40
N SER A 15 80.70 43.46 -12.72
CA SER A 15 79.85 44.29 -13.60
C SER A 15 78.37 43.91 -13.64
N ARG A 16 77.53 44.94 -13.51
CA ARG A 16 76.07 44.96 -13.77
C ARG A 16 75.73 44.53 -15.20
N THR A 17 75.30 43.29 -15.39
CA THR A 17 74.61 42.87 -16.63
C THR A 17 73.23 43.52 -16.70
N LYS A 18 72.83 43.96 -17.89
CA LYS A 18 71.53 44.61 -18.14
C LYS A 18 70.49 43.55 -18.47
N LEU A 19 69.41 43.45 -17.69
CA LEU A 19 68.12 43.09 -18.28
C LEU A 19 67.49 44.37 -18.87
N THR A 20 66.88 44.25 -20.03
CA THR A 20 66.28 45.36 -20.77
C THR A 20 64.93 45.74 -20.19
N SER A 21 64.76 47.02 -19.86
CA SER A 21 63.51 47.60 -19.38
C SER A 21 62.56 47.90 -20.54
N ASN A 22 61.54 47.07 -20.75
CA ASN A 22 60.38 47.44 -21.56
C ASN A 22 59.26 47.96 -20.65
N ASN A 23 58.96 49.25 -20.76
CA ASN A 23 57.81 49.87 -20.13
C ASN A 23 56.57 49.67 -21.01
N THR A 24 55.57 48.94 -20.51
CA THR A 24 54.19 49.02 -21.01
C THR A 24 53.20 48.77 -19.86
N ASN A 25 52.43 49.80 -19.55
CA ASN A 25 51.10 49.81 -18.93
C ASN A 25 50.87 49.17 -17.54
N GLN A 26 50.19 49.93 -16.68
CA GLN A 26 49.58 49.44 -15.44
C GLN A 26 48.26 48.72 -15.77
N THR A 27 48.32 47.42 -16.03
CA THR A 27 47.17 46.52 -15.88
C THR A 27 47.21 45.89 -14.48
N MET A 28 46.03 45.54 -13.92
CA MET A 28 45.99 44.79 -12.66
C MET A 28 46.61 43.41 -12.89
N ILE A 29 47.78 43.18 -12.29
CA ILE A 29 48.47 41.90 -12.28
C ILE A 29 47.52 40.86 -11.68
N GLN A 30 47.21 39.82 -12.44
CA GLN A 30 46.32 38.77 -11.97
C GLN A 30 46.98 38.00 -10.81
N PRO A 31 46.22 37.41 -9.86
CA PRO A 31 46.81 36.75 -8.69
C PRO A 31 47.84 35.66 -9.03
N HIS A 32 47.68 34.97 -10.17
CA HIS A 32 48.64 33.98 -10.65
C HIS A 32 49.99 34.61 -11.05
N GLU A 33 50.01 35.66 -11.89
CA GLU A 33 51.25 36.33 -12.30
C GLU A 33 52.05 36.90 -11.11
N PHE A 34 51.37 37.33 -10.04
CA PHE A 34 52.03 37.78 -8.82
C PHE A 34 52.67 36.61 -8.04
N VAL A 35 51.99 35.47 -7.96
CA VAL A 35 52.52 34.23 -7.36
C VAL A 35 53.70 33.68 -8.18
N ASP A 36 53.61 33.67 -9.50
CA ASP A 36 54.70 33.20 -10.38
C ASP A 36 55.96 34.07 -10.21
N ARG A 37 55.81 35.40 -10.14
CA ARG A 37 56.93 36.31 -9.81
C ARG A 37 57.51 36.04 -8.42
N LEU A 38 56.70 35.72 -7.41
CA LEU A 38 57.20 35.33 -6.08
C LEU A 38 57.92 33.97 -6.08
N LEU A 39 57.46 33.01 -6.90
CA LEU A 39 58.15 31.72 -7.09
C LEU A 39 59.52 31.93 -7.76
N ASP A 40 59.61 32.78 -8.78
CA ASP A 40 60.89 33.15 -9.42
C ASP A 40 61.83 33.92 -8.47
N LEU A 41 61.31 34.86 -7.68
CA LEU A 41 62.10 35.52 -6.63
C LEU A 41 62.55 34.52 -5.55
N SER A 42 61.75 33.50 -5.21
CA SER A 42 62.14 32.44 -4.28
C SER A 42 63.23 31.53 -4.87
N ASN A 43 63.10 31.12 -6.13
CA ASN A 43 64.14 30.41 -6.88
C ASN A 43 65.44 31.23 -6.96
N CYS A 44 65.34 32.55 -7.12
CA CYS A 44 66.46 33.48 -7.04
C CYS A 44 67.12 33.44 -5.65
N THR A 45 66.36 33.41 -4.54
CA THR A 45 66.95 33.30 -3.18
C THR A 45 67.80 32.04 -2.99
N ASP A 46 67.37 30.89 -3.54
CA ASP A 46 68.10 29.63 -3.40
C ASP A 46 69.37 29.61 -4.26
N ASN A 47 69.31 30.15 -5.48
CA ASN A 47 70.48 30.27 -6.35
C ASN A 47 71.50 31.27 -5.79
N LEU A 48 71.03 32.42 -5.26
CA LEU A 48 71.88 33.39 -4.55
C LEU A 48 72.50 32.79 -3.28
N HIS A 49 71.73 32.05 -2.48
CA HIS A 49 72.25 31.38 -1.28
C HIS A 49 73.34 30.35 -1.65
N LYS A 50 73.10 29.50 -2.66
CA LYS A 50 74.12 28.57 -3.18
C LYS A 50 75.37 29.31 -3.68
N GLN A 51 75.22 30.38 -4.45
CA GLN A 51 76.35 31.18 -4.95
C GLN A 51 77.14 31.83 -3.81
N LEU A 52 76.49 32.36 -2.78
CA LEU A 52 77.15 32.95 -1.61
C LEU A 52 77.89 31.88 -0.78
N THR A 53 77.28 30.71 -0.55
CA THR A 53 77.92 29.59 0.15
C THR A 53 79.15 29.08 -0.64
N MET A 54 79.03 28.88 -1.95
CA MET A 54 80.17 28.42 -2.77
C MET A 54 81.27 29.48 -2.91
N THR A 55 80.96 30.78 -2.98
CA THR A 55 81.98 31.85 -3.03
C THR A 55 82.68 32.07 -1.68
N LEU A 56 82.07 31.68 -0.56
CA LEU A 56 82.75 31.59 0.74
C LEU A 56 83.64 30.36 0.83
N GLN A 57 83.15 29.18 0.44
CA GLN A 57 83.92 27.93 0.45
C GLN A 57 85.15 28.00 -0.49
N ALA A 58 84.98 28.48 -1.73
CA ALA A 58 86.07 28.64 -2.69
C ALA A 58 87.19 29.58 -2.19
N LYS A 59 86.85 30.59 -1.36
CA LYS A 59 87.84 31.49 -0.75
C LYS A 59 88.64 30.86 0.39
N GLN A 60 88.15 29.79 1.03
CA GLN A 60 88.87 29.12 2.12
C GLN A 60 90.03 28.25 1.62
N SER A 61 90.01 27.84 0.35
CA SER A 61 91.05 26.95 -0.22
C SER A 61 92.39 27.65 -0.51
N THR A 62 92.47 28.99 -0.52
CA THR A 62 93.64 29.71 -1.07
C THR A 62 94.04 30.99 -0.31
N ARG A 63 93.77 31.07 1.01
CA ARG A 63 94.51 32.01 1.88
C ARG A 63 94.50 31.62 3.36
N THR A 64 95.64 31.79 4.02
CA THR A 64 95.80 31.67 5.48
C THR A 64 95.16 32.84 6.23
N ASP A 65 95.06 32.69 7.56
CA ASP A 65 94.60 33.67 8.55
C ASP A 65 93.16 34.14 8.39
N THR A 66 92.25 33.22 8.73
CA THR A 66 90.85 33.52 9.00
C THR A 66 90.70 34.40 10.25
N LEU A 67 89.66 35.24 10.28
CA LEU A 67 89.15 35.79 11.56
C LEU A 67 88.90 34.64 12.57
N PRO A 68 89.11 34.86 13.88
CA PRO A 68 88.73 33.92 14.93
C PRO A 68 87.31 33.36 14.76
N LYS A 69 87.08 32.12 15.19
CA LYS A 69 85.74 31.49 15.10
C LYS A 69 84.66 32.35 15.77
N SER A 70 84.98 32.90 16.95
CA SER A 70 84.14 33.85 17.70
C SER A 70 83.86 35.17 16.95
N GLU A 71 84.83 35.75 16.25
CA GLU A 71 84.61 36.95 15.44
C GLU A 71 83.72 36.66 14.22
N ARG A 72 83.91 35.52 13.55
CA ARG A 72 83.02 35.07 12.47
C ARG A 72 81.60 34.85 12.96
N ALA A 73 81.43 34.20 14.11
CA ALA A 73 80.13 33.92 14.69
C ALA A 73 79.42 35.20 15.18
N THR A 74 80.14 36.14 15.81
CA THR A 74 79.56 37.44 16.21
C THR A 74 79.23 38.35 15.02
N LEU A 75 79.97 38.29 13.91
CA LEU A 75 79.59 38.94 12.65
C LEU A 75 78.33 38.32 12.05
N ALA A 76 78.22 36.98 12.03
CA ALA A 76 77.00 36.29 11.60
C ALA A 76 75.79 36.65 12.48
N LEU A 77 75.98 36.80 13.79
CA LEU A 77 74.94 37.24 14.73
C LEU A 77 74.51 38.69 14.49
N ARG A 78 75.45 39.61 14.22
CA ARG A 78 75.14 41.00 13.83
C ARG A 78 74.39 41.05 12.49
N SER A 79 74.82 40.26 11.51
CA SER A 79 74.17 40.10 10.20
C SER A 79 72.72 39.61 10.33
N CYS A 80 72.51 38.50 11.06
CA CYS A 80 71.19 37.94 11.33
C CYS A 80 70.25 38.96 12.00
N ASN A 81 70.73 39.67 13.03
CA ASN A 81 69.94 40.71 13.71
C ASN A 81 69.64 41.92 12.83
N ALA A 82 70.53 42.29 11.90
CA ALA A 82 70.26 43.34 10.92
C ALA A 82 69.17 42.89 9.93
N CYS A 83 69.25 41.66 9.40
CA CYS A 83 68.22 41.11 8.51
C CYS A 83 66.86 41.02 9.23
N LEU A 84 66.82 40.53 10.47
CA LEU A 84 65.59 40.45 11.28
C LEU A 84 64.93 41.82 11.52
N LYS A 85 65.73 42.87 11.77
CA LYS A 85 65.21 44.25 11.86
C LYS A 85 64.58 44.68 10.53
N SER A 86 65.30 44.54 9.43
CA SER A 86 64.80 44.89 8.09
C SER A 86 63.52 44.11 7.72
N PHE A 87 63.46 42.80 7.95
CA PHE A 87 62.23 42.02 7.75
C PHE A 87 61.06 42.58 8.55
N SER A 88 61.24 42.83 9.84
CA SER A 88 60.18 43.36 10.70
C SER A 88 59.69 44.77 10.33
N SER A 89 60.50 45.56 9.60
CA SER A 89 60.08 46.85 9.05
C SER A 89 59.22 46.69 7.78
N VAL A 90 59.64 45.84 6.84
CA VAL A 90 58.90 45.56 5.60
C VAL A 90 57.57 44.85 5.89
N SER A 91 57.59 43.89 6.81
CA SER A 91 56.45 43.09 7.28
C SER A 91 55.34 43.94 7.93
N ARG A 92 55.69 45.08 8.56
CA ARG A 92 54.75 45.94 9.30
C ARG A 92 54.26 47.17 8.54
N SER A 93 54.99 47.63 7.52
CA SER A 93 54.61 48.82 6.74
C SER A 93 55.12 48.73 5.29
N PRO A 94 54.38 48.08 4.37
CA PRO A 94 54.84 47.81 3.01
C PRO A 94 54.94 49.05 2.08
N THR A 95 54.66 50.25 2.59
CA THR A 95 54.43 51.46 1.76
C THR A 95 55.24 52.70 2.16
N LYS A 96 56.14 52.64 3.15
CA LYS A 96 56.79 53.87 3.69
C LYS A 96 58.31 53.95 3.77
N ASP A 97 59.07 52.85 3.66
CA ASP A 97 60.54 52.89 3.68
C ASP A 97 61.17 52.24 2.43
N GLY A 98 62.25 52.85 1.94
CA GLY A 98 62.79 52.69 0.58
C GLY A 98 63.49 51.37 0.23
N LEU A 99 63.15 50.26 0.87
CA LEU A 99 63.62 48.92 0.46
C LEU A 99 62.82 48.43 -0.75
N LYS A 100 63.38 48.58 -1.95
CA LYS A 100 62.84 47.94 -3.15
C LYS A 100 62.75 46.42 -2.98
N MET A 101 61.64 45.83 -3.45
CA MET A 101 61.43 44.36 -3.57
C MET A 101 62.65 43.64 -4.20
N GLU A 102 63.31 44.28 -5.16
CA GLU A 102 64.55 43.83 -5.83
C GLU A 102 65.64 43.32 -4.85
N ASN A 103 65.75 43.92 -3.66
CA ASN A 103 66.80 43.60 -2.67
C ASN A 103 66.43 42.46 -1.71
N LEU A 104 65.14 42.12 -1.60
CA LEU A 104 64.65 41.17 -0.60
C LEU A 104 65.19 39.73 -0.80
N PRO A 105 65.35 39.21 -2.04
CA PRO A 105 66.03 37.93 -2.30
C PRO A 105 67.45 37.83 -1.73
N HIS A 106 68.24 38.90 -1.84
CA HIS A 106 69.60 38.94 -1.29
C HIS A 106 69.59 38.97 0.24
N LEU A 107 68.65 39.70 0.85
CA LEU A 107 68.53 39.78 2.31
C LEU A 107 68.15 38.42 2.92
N ILE A 108 67.25 37.68 2.26
CA ILE A 108 66.85 36.31 2.64
C ILE A 108 68.03 35.34 2.47
N ALA A 109 68.72 35.35 1.33
CA ALA A 109 69.89 34.50 1.09
C ALA A 109 71.00 34.76 2.13
N SER A 110 71.22 36.02 2.50
CA SER A 110 72.19 36.46 3.51
C SER A 110 71.76 36.08 4.95
N ALA A 111 70.48 36.18 5.28
CA ALA A 111 69.95 35.76 6.57
C ALA A 111 70.14 34.25 6.79
N ARG A 112 69.72 33.43 5.80
CA ARG A 112 69.87 31.97 5.81
C ARG A 112 71.33 31.53 5.90
N LEU A 113 72.22 32.21 5.17
CA LEU A 113 73.67 32.01 5.25
C LEU A 113 74.23 32.34 6.64
N SER A 114 73.80 33.46 7.23
CA SER A 114 74.20 33.85 8.58
C SER A 114 73.73 32.83 9.62
N LEU A 115 72.50 32.31 9.48
CA LEU A 115 71.94 31.27 10.34
C LEU A 115 72.66 29.91 10.17
N ALA A 116 73.14 29.58 8.96
CA ALA A 116 73.96 28.39 8.73
C ALA A 116 75.30 28.50 9.47
N THR A 117 76.02 29.61 9.28
CA THR A 117 77.28 29.88 9.98
C THR A 117 77.12 29.93 11.51
N LEU A 118 75.98 30.37 12.03
CA LEU A 118 75.71 30.32 13.48
C LEU A 118 75.54 28.90 14.02
N ARG A 119 74.93 27.98 13.25
CA ARG A 119 74.80 26.56 13.62
C ARG A 119 76.12 25.81 13.49
N GLU A 120 76.94 26.14 12.51
CA GLU A 120 78.30 25.58 12.33
C GLU A 120 79.28 26.02 13.43
N LEU A 121 79.06 27.17 14.05
CA LEU A 121 79.98 27.80 15.01
C LEU A 121 79.43 27.87 16.45
N GLU A 122 78.40 27.06 16.77
CA GLU A 122 77.72 26.99 18.08
C GLU A 122 78.70 26.99 19.27
N GLU A 123 79.68 26.08 19.26
CA GLU A 123 80.69 25.90 20.32
C GLU A 123 81.64 27.10 20.52
N SER A 124 81.57 28.12 19.66
CA SER A 124 82.39 29.34 19.72
C SER A 124 81.61 30.63 20.00
N LEU A 125 80.33 30.50 20.39
CA LEU A 125 79.43 31.60 20.72
C LEU A 125 79.18 31.69 22.24
N PRO A 126 78.98 32.91 22.79
CA PRO A 126 78.48 33.10 24.16
C PRO A 126 76.95 32.99 24.28
N THR A 127 76.23 32.74 23.19
CA THR A 127 74.76 32.61 23.13
C THR A 127 74.33 31.16 23.19
N LYS A 128 73.19 30.86 23.82
CA LYS A 128 72.70 29.48 23.93
C LYS A 128 72.19 28.98 22.58
N ALA A 129 72.27 27.68 22.32
CA ALA A 129 71.70 27.06 21.12
C ALA A 129 70.20 27.38 20.94
N VAL A 130 69.47 27.50 22.04
CA VAL A 130 68.05 27.89 22.06
C VAL A 130 67.81 29.28 21.46
N ASP A 131 68.75 30.22 21.63
CA ASP A 131 68.67 31.57 21.04
C ASP A 131 68.85 31.52 19.52
N ILE A 132 69.75 30.64 19.03
CA ILE A 132 69.98 30.39 17.60
C ILE A 132 68.70 29.79 16.98
N CYS A 133 68.08 28.80 17.63
CA CYS A 133 66.79 28.25 17.20
C CYS A 133 65.69 29.32 17.20
N ARG A 134 65.56 30.14 18.25
CA ARG A 134 64.54 31.19 18.35
C ARG A 134 64.73 32.29 17.30
N ALA A 135 65.98 32.67 16.99
CA ALA A 135 66.28 33.60 15.90
C ALA A 135 65.98 33.00 14.51
N THR A 136 66.30 31.71 14.31
CA THR A 136 65.97 30.99 13.07
C THR A 136 64.45 30.93 12.84
N LEU A 137 63.68 30.56 13.87
CA LEU A 137 62.21 30.52 13.81
C LEU A 137 61.59 31.88 13.53
N LYS A 138 62.10 32.96 14.13
CA LYS A 138 61.63 34.32 13.81
C LYS A 138 61.94 34.72 12.37
N CYS A 139 63.10 34.33 11.84
CA CYS A 139 63.44 34.56 10.43
C CYS A 139 62.52 33.76 9.50
N VAL A 140 62.21 32.51 9.86
CA VAL A 140 61.27 31.64 9.15
C VAL A 140 59.85 32.22 9.12
N GLU A 141 59.36 32.77 10.23
CA GLU A 141 58.04 33.41 10.32
C GLU A 141 57.94 34.63 9.41
N GLU A 142 58.88 35.58 9.52
CA GLU A 142 58.89 36.80 8.70
C GLU A 142 59.09 36.48 7.20
N CYS A 143 59.95 35.52 6.85
CA CYS A 143 60.09 35.05 5.47
C CYS A 143 58.77 34.50 4.90
N ASN A 144 57.96 33.80 5.71
CA ASN A 144 56.67 33.28 5.28
C ASN A 144 55.61 34.39 5.18
N LEU A 145 55.60 35.36 6.10
CA LEU A 145 54.72 36.54 6.02
C LEU A 145 55.01 37.37 4.75
N LEU A 146 56.26 37.42 4.31
CA LEU A 146 56.69 38.09 3.08
C LEU A 146 56.50 37.24 1.80
N GLY A 147 55.86 36.06 1.89
CA GLY A 147 55.53 35.20 0.74
C GLY A 147 56.65 34.25 0.29
N PHE A 148 57.81 34.21 0.96
CA PHE A 148 58.95 33.36 0.61
C PHE A 148 58.86 31.96 1.27
N THR A 149 57.68 31.34 1.20
CA THR A 149 57.34 30.07 1.86
C THR A 149 58.32 28.93 1.56
N LYS A 150 58.78 28.79 0.32
CA LYS A 150 59.80 27.79 -0.06
C LYS A 150 61.16 28.06 0.60
N SER A 151 61.59 29.32 0.64
CA SER A 151 62.84 29.73 1.30
C SER A 151 62.77 29.53 2.82
N ALA A 152 61.59 29.75 3.43
CA ALA A 152 61.32 29.46 4.84
C ALA A 152 61.27 27.96 5.14
N LEU A 153 60.68 27.15 4.26
CA LEU A 153 60.63 25.69 4.38
C LEU A 153 62.03 25.05 4.33
N LEU A 154 62.88 25.48 3.38
CA LEU A 154 64.25 24.99 3.30
C LEU A 154 65.08 25.37 4.54
N GLU A 155 64.77 26.49 5.18
CA GLU A 155 65.40 26.88 6.43
C GLU A 155 64.91 26.05 7.63
N LEU A 156 63.63 25.66 7.67
CA LEU A 156 63.10 24.68 8.64
C LEU A 156 63.72 23.29 8.46
N ILE A 157 63.89 22.83 7.23
CA ILE A 157 64.57 21.56 6.92
C ILE A 157 66.03 21.61 7.39
N ALA A 158 66.72 22.74 7.22
CA ALA A 158 68.08 22.92 7.72
C ALA A 158 68.17 23.13 9.25
N LEU A 159 67.10 23.62 9.90
CA LEU A 159 67.01 23.74 11.36
C LEU A 159 66.73 22.39 12.03
N HIS A 160 66.00 21.50 11.36
CA HIS A 160 65.50 20.25 11.95
C HIS A 160 66.59 19.36 12.58
N PRO A 161 67.72 19.02 11.92
CA PRO A 161 68.75 18.17 12.53
C PRO A 161 69.43 18.85 13.73
N PHE A 162 69.56 20.17 13.69
CA PHE A 162 70.11 20.98 14.79
C PHE A 162 69.18 20.94 16.01
N LEU A 163 67.88 21.16 15.82
CA LEU A 163 66.89 21.05 16.89
C LEU A 163 66.81 19.63 17.47
N CYS A 164 66.90 18.59 16.63
CA CYS A 164 66.95 17.19 17.08
C CYS A 164 68.19 16.90 17.98
N ARG A 165 69.39 17.38 17.61
CA ARG A 165 70.61 17.24 18.43
C ARG A 165 70.44 17.91 19.81
N GLN A 166 69.75 19.05 19.88
CA GLN A 166 69.47 19.74 21.14
C GLN A 166 68.39 19.06 22.00
N LEU A 167 67.55 18.19 21.40
CA LEU A 167 66.50 17.43 22.08
C LEU A 167 66.96 16.02 22.53
N SER A 168 68.05 15.48 21.97
CA SER A 168 68.64 14.21 22.41
C SER A 168 70.14 14.14 22.10
N ASN A 169 70.94 13.89 23.15
CA ASN A 169 72.41 13.79 23.05
C ASN A 169 72.90 12.48 22.39
N GLU A 170 72.03 11.49 22.17
CA GLU A 170 72.43 10.14 21.69
C GLU A 170 72.53 10.00 20.16
N THR A 171 72.03 10.97 19.38
CA THR A 171 71.94 10.81 17.91
C THR A 171 73.26 11.08 17.20
N SER A 172 74.07 10.04 17.00
CA SER A 172 75.29 10.07 16.20
C SER A 172 75.06 10.15 14.68
N THR A 173 73.82 9.95 14.22
CA THR A 173 73.41 10.08 12.81
C THR A 173 72.40 11.23 12.63
N PRO A 174 72.62 12.16 11.68
CA PRO A 174 71.69 13.25 11.43
C PRO A 174 70.45 12.75 10.69
N VAL A 175 69.25 13.10 11.19
CA VAL A 175 67.97 12.81 10.53
C VAL A 175 67.84 13.66 9.26
N GLN A 176 68.21 13.10 8.11
CA GLN A 176 68.11 13.77 6.82
C GLN A 176 66.67 13.70 6.28
N ILE A 177 66.00 14.85 6.21
CA ILE A 177 64.68 14.97 5.57
C ILE A 177 64.89 15.27 4.08
N PRO A 178 64.42 14.41 3.16
CA PRO A 178 64.49 14.71 1.73
C PRO A 178 63.53 15.86 1.38
N PRO A 179 63.96 16.86 0.58
CA PRO A 179 63.14 18.03 0.27
C PRO A 179 61.83 17.70 -0.47
N ASN A 180 61.76 16.52 -1.10
CA ASN A 180 60.58 16.03 -1.81
C ASN A 180 59.49 15.45 -0.87
N LYS A 181 59.76 15.29 0.44
CA LYS A 181 58.78 14.88 1.46
C LYS A 181 58.94 15.75 2.73
N PRO A 182 58.64 17.06 2.65
CA PRO A 182 58.92 18.01 3.72
C PRO A 182 58.16 17.75 5.02
N GLN A 183 57.08 16.95 5.01
CA GLN A 183 56.28 16.58 6.19
C GLN A 183 57.10 15.85 7.27
N GLY A 184 58.28 15.31 6.92
CA GLY A 184 59.22 14.75 7.89
C GLY A 184 59.64 15.72 8.99
N ILE A 185 59.55 17.04 8.77
CA ILE A 185 59.86 18.05 9.80
C ILE A 185 58.98 17.93 11.05
N LEU A 186 57.85 17.22 10.98
CA LEU A 186 56.91 17.06 12.10
C LEU A 186 57.26 15.91 13.07
N VAL A 187 58.36 15.19 12.84
CA VAL A 187 58.78 14.01 13.64
C VAL A 187 60.12 14.27 14.32
N HIS A 188 60.13 14.35 15.65
CA HIS A 188 61.35 14.50 16.46
C HIS A 188 61.60 13.23 17.30
N VAL A 189 62.86 12.97 17.65
CA VAL A 189 63.18 11.93 18.66
C VAL A 189 62.48 12.26 19.98
N ILE A 190 61.91 11.27 20.66
CA ILE A 190 61.27 11.45 21.98
C ILE A 190 62.39 11.56 23.04
N PRO A 191 62.49 12.68 23.78
CA PRO A 191 63.49 12.81 24.84
C PRO A 191 63.20 11.84 25.99
N LYS A 192 64.23 11.13 26.46
CA LYS A 192 64.18 10.29 27.67
C LYS A 192 64.13 11.11 28.96
N GLU A 193 64.63 12.35 28.90
CA GLU A 193 64.79 13.26 30.03
C GLU A 193 63.88 14.50 29.90
N LYS A 194 63.72 15.24 30.99
CA LYS A 194 62.87 16.44 31.01
C LYS A 194 63.49 17.59 30.22
N ILE A 195 62.76 18.05 29.20
CA ILE A 195 63.17 19.16 28.33
C ILE A 195 63.25 20.48 29.13
N PRO A 196 64.29 21.32 28.97
CA PRO A 196 64.30 22.68 29.51
C PRO A 196 63.15 23.54 28.96
N ALA A 197 62.52 24.37 29.81
CA ALA A 197 61.33 25.15 29.43
C ALA A 197 61.54 26.04 28.20
N ASP A 198 62.69 26.70 28.07
CA ASP A 198 63.02 27.53 26.90
C ASP A 198 63.09 26.70 25.61
N LEU A 199 63.68 25.50 25.66
CA LEU A 199 63.79 24.60 24.51
C LEU A 199 62.42 24.01 24.15
N ALA A 200 61.60 23.64 25.13
CA ALA A 200 60.21 23.22 24.91
C ALA A 200 59.37 24.33 24.25
N SER A 201 59.59 25.60 24.63
CA SER A 201 58.91 26.74 24.00
C SER A 201 59.28 26.90 22.52
N VAL A 202 60.55 26.67 22.20
CA VAL A 202 61.10 26.69 20.84
C VAL A 202 60.58 25.51 20.02
N GLN A 203 60.51 24.30 20.60
CA GLN A 203 59.95 23.10 19.95
C GLN A 203 58.46 23.30 19.61
N LEU A 204 57.68 23.92 20.51
CA LEU A 204 56.26 24.21 20.30
C LEU A 204 56.04 25.27 19.20
N LEU A 205 56.83 26.35 19.19
CA LEU A 205 56.82 27.37 18.13
C LEU A 205 57.29 26.79 16.78
N TYR A 206 58.28 25.90 16.79
CA TYR A 206 58.76 25.18 15.61
C TYR A 206 57.62 24.37 14.96
N TYR A 207 56.82 23.65 15.75
CA TYR A 207 55.67 22.91 15.23
C TYR A 207 54.59 23.84 14.65
N GLN A 208 54.32 24.99 15.29
CA GLN A 208 53.34 25.97 14.79
C GLN A 208 53.76 26.53 13.42
N LEU A 209 55.02 26.94 13.28
CA LEU A 209 55.54 27.50 12.04
C LEU A 209 55.69 26.43 10.95
N SER A 210 56.11 25.22 11.31
CA SER A 210 56.19 24.09 10.38
C SER A 210 54.83 23.74 9.79
N ILE A 211 53.78 23.62 10.62
CA ILE A 211 52.42 23.37 10.13
C ILE A 211 51.89 24.58 9.33
N ARG A 212 52.11 25.82 9.78
CA ARG A 212 51.69 27.01 9.03
C ARG A 212 52.34 27.08 7.64
N ILE A 213 53.63 26.76 7.53
CA ILE A 213 54.39 26.79 6.27
C ILE A 213 53.98 25.65 5.33
N LEU A 214 53.85 24.42 5.85
CA LEU A 214 53.34 23.27 5.07
C LEU A 214 51.93 23.55 4.52
N LEU A 215 51.09 24.24 5.29
CA LEU A 215 49.73 24.65 4.88
C LEU A 215 49.66 25.88 3.96
N SER A 216 50.80 26.48 3.62
CA SER A 216 50.91 27.57 2.62
C SER A 216 51.58 27.13 1.31
N LEU A 217 51.83 25.83 1.13
CA LEU A 217 52.30 25.27 -0.14
C LEU A 217 51.10 25.04 -1.10
N PRO A 218 51.26 25.27 -2.42
CA PRO A 218 50.14 25.15 -3.37
C PRO A 218 49.68 23.70 -3.65
N ASN A 219 50.52 22.70 -3.37
CA ASN A 219 50.22 21.27 -3.55
C ASN A 219 50.59 20.50 -2.28
N ILE A 220 49.65 20.43 -1.33
CA ILE A 220 49.87 19.82 -0.02
C ILE A 220 49.55 18.33 -0.08
N ASP A 221 50.56 17.46 0.07
CA ASP A 221 50.31 16.05 0.37
C ASP A 221 49.84 15.90 1.82
N LEU A 222 48.51 15.91 1.98
CA LEU A 222 47.79 15.69 3.23
C LEU A 222 47.90 14.23 3.72
N LEU A 223 48.17 13.25 2.83
CA LEU A 223 48.36 11.86 3.22
C LEU A 223 49.70 11.69 3.94
N ALA A 224 50.78 12.28 3.41
CA ALA A 224 52.07 12.37 4.09
C ALA A 224 52.02 13.19 5.39
N MET A 225 51.13 14.20 5.47
CA MET A 225 50.90 14.93 6.72
C MET A 225 50.17 14.05 7.76
N SER A 226 49.14 13.31 7.32
CA SER A 226 48.39 12.39 8.18
C SER A 226 49.26 11.24 8.71
N SER A 227 50.23 10.75 7.93
CA SER A 227 51.18 9.73 8.39
C SER A 227 52.24 10.34 9.32
N ALA A 228 52.81 11.51 9.00
CA ALA A 228 53.74 12.22 9.88
C ALA A 228 53.14 12.53 11.27
N LEU A 229 51.86 12.92 11.34
CA LEU A 229 51.13 13.14 12.60
C LEU A 229 50.74 11.84 13.35
N SER A 230 51.03 10.68 12.79
CA SER A 230 50.71 9.36 13.37
C SER A 230 51.95 8.51 13.69
N ILE A 231 53.14 8.93 13.27
CA ILE A 231 54.42 8.24 13.53
C ILE A 231 54.88 8.48 14.97
N ASN A 232 55.63 7.52 15.54
CA ASN A 232 56.25 7.66 16.85
C ASN A 232 57.35 8.74 16.81
N GLY A 233 57.30 9.73 17.69
CA GLY A 233 58.10 10.97 17.61
C GLY A 233 57.36 12.17 17.00
N SER A 234 56.15 11.97 16.46
CA SER A 234 55.27 13.06 16.04
C SER A 234 54.91 14.01 17.20
N LEU A 235 54.50 15.25 16.86
CA LEU A 235 53.95 16.26 17.77
C LEU A 235 53.07 15.70 18.90
N ILE A 236 52.23 14.71 18.62
CA ILE A 236 51.28 14.15 19.61
C ILE A 236 51.97 13.26 20.64
N SER A 237 52.96 12.46 20.23
CA SER A 237 53.80 11.70 21.17
C SER A 237 54.71 12.60 22.04
N GLN A 238 54.94 13.84 21.61
CA GLN A 238 55.75 14.84 22.32
C GLN A 238 54.93 15.68 23.32
N LEU A 239 53.59 15.61 23.30
CA LEU A 239 52.70 16.38 24.20
C LEU A 239 53.00 16.19 25.70
N PRO A 240 53.28 14.97 26.23
CA PRO A 240 53.56 14.81 27.65
C PRO A 240 54.82 15.56 28.09
N SER A 241 55.91 15.44 27.32
CA SER A 241 57.19 16.09 27.61
C SER A 241 57.08 17.62 27.50
N LEU A 242 56.37 18.13 26.48
CA LEU A 242 56.03 19.55 26.36
C LEU A 242 55.18 20.03 27.54
N ARG A 243 54.17 19.26 27.97
CA ARG A 243 53.27 19.61 29.07
C ARG A 243 53.98 19.64 30.43
N GLN A 244 54.91 18.73 30.68
CA GLN A 244 55.71 18.71 31.93
C GLN A 244 56.72 19.87 32.02
N SER A 245 57.09 20.45 30.88
CA SER A 245 58.18 21.44 30.77
C SER A 245 57.67 22.89 30.63
N LEU A 246 56.42 23.09 30.23
CA LEU A 246 55.81 24.40 30.00
C LEU A 246 54.72 24.76 31.02
N GLN A 247 54.60 26.06 31.29
CA GLN A 247 53.45 26.61 32.02
C GLN A 247 52.16 26.47 31.19
N MET A 248 51.02 26.46 31.88
CA MET A 248 49.72 26.14 31.27
C MET A 248 49.29 27.08 30.15
N GLU A 249 49.48 28.38 30.31
CA GLU A 249 49.06 29.38 29.33
C GLU A 249 49.84 29.29 27.99
N PRO A 250 51.19 29.34 27.95
CA PRO A 250 51.93 29.18 26.70
C PRO A 250 51.73 27.80 26.07
N TYR A 251 51.56 26.75 26.87
CA TYR A 251 51.20 25.41 26.37
C TYR A 251 49.83 25.42 25.67
N ALA A 252 48.79 25.94 26.33
CA ALA A 252 47.42 25.93 25.82
C ALA A 252 47.23 26.85 24.59
N ASN A 253 47.79 28.06 24.63
CA ASN A 253 47.83 28.95 23.46
C ASN A 253 48.60 28.30 22.30
N GLY A 254 49.66 27.56 22.63
CA GLY A 254 50.42 26.69 21.73
C GLY A 254 49.56 25.67 20.99
N THR A 255 48.93 24.76 21.75
CA THR A 255 48.15 23.63 21.23
C THR A 255 46.84 24.06 20.56
N THR A 256 46.15 25.08 21.08
CA THR A 256 44.92 25.61 20.47
C THR A 256 45.19 26.26 19.12
N THR A 257 46.36 26.89 18.93
CA THR A 257 46.77 27.41 17.60
C THR A 257 47.03 26.28 16.61
N LEU A 258 47.71 25.21 17.05
CA LEU A 258 47.97 24.03 16.23
C LEU A 258 46.67 23.31 15.82
N PHE A 259 45.73 23.15 16.75
CA PHE A 259 44.39 22.61 16.48
C PHE A 259 43.64 23.44 15.42
N LYS A 260 43.59 24.77 15.58
CA LYS A 260 42.93 25.68 14.61
C LYS A 260 43.54 25.58 13.21
N LEU A 261 44.87 25.49 13.09
CA LEU A 261 45.57 25.30 11.80
C LEU A 261 45.21 23.97 11.15
N LEU A 262 45.32 22.85 11.88
CA LEU A 262 45.04 21.51 11.35
C LEU A 262 43.54 21.28 11.02
N CYS A 263 42.62 21.93 11.73
CA CYS A 263 41.21 21.91 11.35
C CYS A 263 40.98 22.70 10.05
N ARG A 264 41.50 23.94 9.93
CA ARG A 264 41.37 24.77 8.72
C ARG A 264 41.95 24.10 7.47
N ALA A 265 43.02 23.33 7.61
CA ALA A 265 43.62 22.53 6.54
C ALA A 265 42.67 21.54 5.84
N THR A 266 41.47 21.31 6.39
CA THR A 266 40.53 20.27 5.94
C THR A 266 39.13 20.80 5.66
N THR A 267 38.93 22.12 5.59
CA THR A 267 37.60 22.76 5.44
C THR A 267 37.26 23.26 4.04
N GLU A 268 38.19 23.19 3.08
CA GLU A 268 38.09 23.91 1.79
C GLU A 268 37.47 23.08 0.64
N GLN A 269 36.86 21.92 0.93
CA GLN A 269 36.16 21.09 -0.06
C GLN A 269 34.73 20.76 0.40
N GLU A 270 33.74 21.13 -0.40
CA GLU A 270 32.31 20.93 -0.08
C GLU A 270 31.87 19.45 -0.10
N LYS A 271 32.53 18.62 -0.91
CA LYS A 271 32.29 17.17 -1.01
C LYS A 271 33.62 16.41 -1.21
N PRO A 272 34.32 16.00 -0.14
CA PRO A 272 35.51 15.15 -0.25
C PRO A 272 35.13 13.73 -0.67
N SER A 273 35.99 13.06 -1.45
CA SER A 273 35.90 11.62 -1.71
C SER A 273 36.12 10.80 -0.44
N SER A 274 35.66 9.54 -0.40
CA SER A 274 35.85 8.62 0.74
C SER A 274 37.31 8.57 1.25
N SER A 275 38.29 8.46 0.33
CA SER A 275 39.71 8.46 0.66
C SER A 275 40.19 9.81 1.24
N THR A 276 39.72 10.93 0.70
CA THR A 276 40.04 12.28 1.19
C THR A 276 39.39 12.54 2.55
N ALA A 277 38.15 12.10 2.74
CA ALA A 277 37.43 12.19 4.01
C ALA A 277 38.12 11.37 5.12
N LEU A 278 38.71 10.22 4.79
CA LEU A 278 39.51 9.42 5.72
C LEU A 278 40.81 10.14 6.13
N ILE A 279 41.48 10.83 5.20
CA ILE A 279 42.65 11.67 5.50
C ILE A 279 42.25 12.86 6.38
N HIS A 280 41.16 13.55 6.04
CA HIS A 280 40.61 14.64 6.86
C HIS A 280 40.23 14.17 8.26
N PHE A 281 39.61 13.00 8.42
CA PHE A 281 39.31 12.41 9.72
C PHE A 281 40.58 12.14 10.53
N LYS A 282 41.60 11.53 9.92
CA LYS A 282 42.89 11.25 10.60
C LYS A 282 43.59 12.55 11.05
N ILE A 283 43.60 13.60 10.24
CA ILE A 283 44.15 14.90 10.64
C ILE A 283 43.32 15.55 11.77
N ARG A 284 41.99 15.58 11.65
CA ARG A 284 41.08 16.22 12.64
C ARG A 284 41.06 15.50 13.99
N SER A 285 41.03 14.17 14.00
CA SER A 285 41.11 13.36 15.24
C SER A 285 42.43 13.57 15.97
N LYS A 286 43.56 13.55 15.25
CA LYS A 286 44.89 13.89 15.78
C LYS A 286 44.97 15.34 16.25
N ALA A 287 44.35 16.29 15.55
CA ALA A 287 44.28 17.68 15.98
C ALA A 287 43.52 17.85 17.31
N LEU A 288 42.40 17.13 17.50
CA LEU A 288 41.61 17.19 18.74
C LEU A 288 42.43 16.78 19.97
N MET A 289 43.29 15.76 19.83
CA MET A 289 44.19 15.30 20.90
C MET A 289 45.13 16.41 21.44
N LEU A 290 45.44 17.44 20.64
CA LEU A 290 46.33 18.53 21.05
C LEU A 290 45.74 19.37 22.20
N ILE A 291 44.42 19.61 22.18
CA ILE A 291 43.73 20.47 23.16
C ILE A 291 43.23 19.71 24.40
N ASN A 292 43.23 18.38 24.37
CA ASN A 292 42.81 17.51 25.48
C ASN A 292 43.48 17.86 26.83
N HIS A 293 44.73 18.33 26.82
CA HIS A 293 45.48 18.63 28.04
C HIS A 293 45.22 20.03 28.61
N ASN A 294 44.46 20.87 27.93
CA ASN A 294 44.15 22.24 28.37
C ASN A 294 43.15 22.23 29.56
N HIS A 295 43.17 23.25 30.43
CA HIS A 295 42.25 23.35 31.57
C HIS A 295 40.94 24.09 31.23
N ASN A 296 41.03 25.12 30.37
CA ASN A 296 39.88 25.91 29.92
C ASN A 296 39.33 25.36 28.58
N LEU A 297 38.99 24.06 28.57
CA LEU A 297 38.42 23.39 27.40
C LEU A 297 36.90 23.60 27.37
N ASP A 298 36.38 24.09 26.24
CA ASP A 298 34.94 24.06 25.95
C ASP A 298 34.54 22.60 25.64
N LEU A 299 33.93 21.95 26.62
CA LEU A 299 33.55 20.53 26.57
C LEU A 299 32.38 20.30 25.61
N ASN A 300 31.47 21.28 25.48
CA ASN A 300 30.35 21.22 24.55
C ASN A 300 30.87 21.24 23.11
N LEU A 301 31.79 22.17 22.80
CA LEU A 301 32.47 22.21 21.50
C LEU A 301 33.34 20.97 21.26
N TRP A 302 34.06 20.48 22.26
CA TRP A 302 34.94 19.31 22.14
C TRP A 302 34.19 18.04 21.73
N TRP A 303 33.10 17.69 22.43
CA TRP A 303 32.22 16.58 22.05
C TRP A 303 31.55 16.81 20.69
N THR A 304 31.04 18.02 20.46
CA THR A 304 30.40 18.42 19.20
C THR A 304 31.33 18.24 18.00
N GLN A 305 32.62 18.58 18.12
CA GLN A 305 33.60 18.36 17.05
C GLN A 305 33.95 16.87 16.92
N GLY A 306 34.16 16.17 18.05
CA GLY A 306 34.51 14.74 18.05
C GLY A 306 33.54 13.86 17.28
N TRP A 307 32.22 14.01 17.49
CA TRP A 307 31.24 13.23 16.73
C TRP A 307 31.07 13.74 15.30
N LYS A 308 31.07 15.07 15.06
CA LYS A 308 30.96 15.63 13.71
C LYS A 308 32.13 15.24 12.80
N PHE A 309 33.33 15.05 13.35
CA PHE A 309 34.48 14.53 12.60
C PHE A 309 34.21 13.11 12.09
N GLY A 310 33.73 12.20 12.95
CA GLY A 310 33.37 10.84 12.56
C GLY A 310 32.20 10.81 11.56
N LEU A 311 31.14 11.57 11.83
CA LEU A 311 29.99 11.71 10.92
C LEU A 311 30.40 12.21 9.53
N SER A 312 31.37 13.14 9.45
CA SER A 312 31.90 13.66 8.19
C SER A 312 32.63 12.61 7.35
N LEU A 313 33.19 11.56 7.97
CA LEU A 313 33.75 10.41 7.25
C LEU A 313 32.64 9.46 6.80
N LEU A 314 31.74 9.09 7.73
CA LEU A 314 30.68 8.11 7.47
C LEU A 314 29.66 8.56 6.41
N ARG A 315 29.45 9.88 6.26
CA ARG A 315 28.62 10.48 5.18
C ARG A 315 29.31 10.53 3.81
N SER A 316 30.63 10.30 3.74
CA SER A 316 31.45 10.38 2.53
C SER A 316 31.92 9.00 2.03
N ALA A 317 31.52 7.93 2.70
CA ALA A 317 31.87 6.56 2.35
C ALA A 317 30.66 5.84 1.71
N GLU A 318 30.93 4.95 0.76
CA GLU A 318 29.92 4.14 0.07
C GLU A 318 29.38 3.03 0.98
N ASP A 319 30.28 2.36 1.72
CA ASP A 319 29.95 1.59 2.93
C ASP A 319 30.44 2.35 4.17
N ALA A 320 29.55 2.50 5.15
CA ALA A 320 29.85 3.12 6.44
C ALA A 320 30.42 2.11 7.47
N LEU A 321 30.20 0.80 7.30
CA LEU A 321 30.56 -0.22 8.30
C LEU A 321 32.08 -0.36 8.45
N VAL A 322 32.82 -0.45 7.34
CA VAL A 322 34.29 -0.53 7.34
C VAL A 322 34.98 0.68 8.02
N PRO A 323 34.70 1.95 7.63
CA PRO A 323 35.30 3.11 8.29
C PRO A 323 34.80 3.33 9.71
N TYR A 324 33.55 2.95 10.03
CA TYR A 324 33.04 2.96 11.40
C TYR A 324 33.87 2.05 12.29
N THR A 325 33.93 0.77 11.95
CA THR A 325 34.56 -0.28 12.77
C THR A 325 36.06 -0.06 12.95
N ASN A 326 36.77 0.28 11.86
CA ASN A 326 38.24 0.33 11.88
C ASN A 326 38.82 1.68 12.34
N VAL A 327 38.02 2.75 12.38
CA VAL A 327 38.58 4.12 12.54
C VAL A 327 37.74 5.03 13.43
N VAL A 328 36.42 5.11 13.23
CA VAL A 328 35.57 6.04 13.97
C VAL A 328 35.22 5.52 15.37
N LYS A 329 34.79 4.26 15.49
CA LYS A 329 34.48 3.63 16.78
C LYS A 329 35.69 3.63 17.74
N PRO A 330 36.91 3.19 17.35
CA PRO A 330 38.08 3.29 18.21
C PRO A 330 38.41 4.73 18.64
N PHE A 331 38.22 5.72 17.77
CA PHE A 331 38.44 7.12 18.13
C PHE A 331 37.42 7.63 19.17
N TRP A 332 36.15 7.27 19.04
CA TRP A 332 35.11 7.66 20.00
C TRP A 332 35.24 6.92 21.33
N SER A 333 35.65 5.64 21.35
CA SER A 333 36.05 4.95 22.59
C SER A 333 37.22 5.66 23.28
N ASN A 334 38.29 5.99 22.54
CA ASN A 334 39.43 6.73 23.09
C ASN A 334 39.05 8.12 23.64
N MET A 335 38.01 8.77 23.11
CA MET A 335 37.47 10.02 23.69
C MET A 335 36.77 9.78 25.04
N ILE A 336 35.98 8.71 25.15
CA ILE A 336 35.32 8.29 26.39
C ILE A 336 36.36 7.92 27.45
N GLU A 337 37.33 7.06 27.12
CA GLU A 337 38.40 6.67 28.03
C GLU A 337 39.20 7.88 28.54
N PHE A 338 39.49 8.84 27.64
CA PHE A 338 40.15 10.09 28.02
C PHE A 338 39.32 10.96 28.97
N ALA A 339 38.01 11.05 28.75
CA ALA A 339 37.09 11.75 29.65
C ALA A 339 37.05 11.09 31.05
N GLN A 340 36.90 9.76 31.09
CA GLN A 340 36.86 8.98 32.32
C GLN A 340 38.14 9.11 33.15
N ALA A 341 39.30 9.13 32.48
CA ALA A 341 40.61 9.23 33.14
C ALA A 341 40.95 10.63 33.68
N ARG A 342 40.18 11.68 33.34
CA ARG A 342 40.54 13.08 33.64
C ARG A 342 39.64 13.77 34.66
N ASN A 343 38.34 13.48 34.66
CA ASN A 343 37.35 13.73 35.73
C ASN A 343 35.98 13.35 35.17
N GLN A 344 35.40 12.24 35.66
CA GLN A 344 34.25 11.57 35.05
C GLN A 344 33.03 12.48 34.87
N SER A 345 32.52 13.06 35.97
CA SER A 345 31.32 13.92 36.00
C SER A 345 31.41 15.09 35.01
N ARG A 346 32.33 16.03 35.25
CA ARG A 346 32.43 17.28 34.47
C ARG A 346 32.60 17.05 32.95
N PHE A 347 33.21 15.94 32.52
CA PHE A 347 33.32 15.62 31.08
C PHE A 347 32.08 14.92 30.51
N MET A 348 31.30 14.19 31.31
CA MET A 348 30.13 13.41 30.87
C MET A 348 28.81 14.10 31.20
N GLU A 349 28.79 15.42 31.12
CA GLU A 349 27.65 16.28 31.46
C GLU A 349 27.36 17.30 30.36
N GLY A 350 26.09 17.72 30.28
CA GLY A 350 25.64 18.80 29.41
C GLY A 350 25.41 18.44 27.94
N LYS A 351 24.96 19.45 27.18
CA LYS A 351 24.38 19.30 25.83
C LYS A 351 25.28 18.57 24.82
N GLY A 352 26.56 18.94 24.75
CA GLY A 352 27.47 18.37 23.74
C GLY A 352 27.77 16.89 23.93
N TRP A 353 27.81 16.42 25.19
CA TRP A 353 27.92 14.99 25.52
C TRP A 353 26.67 14.23 25.06
N ILE A 354 25.48 14.76 25.34
CA ILE A 354 24.22 14.14 24.95
C ILE A 354 24.05 14.13 23.42
N ASP A 355 24.36 15.22 22.72
CA ASP A 355 24.35 15.26 21.25
C ASP A 355 25.40 14.29 20.63
N PHE A 356 26.52 14.03 21.30
CA PHE A 356 27.50 12.99 20.93
C PHE A 356 26.92 11.57 21.12
N CYS A 357 26.28 11.30 22.27
CA CYS A 357 25.64 10.01 22.56
C CYS A 357 24.46 9.72 21.62
N GLU A 358 23.59 10.70 21.36
CA GLU A 358 22.51 10.63 20.36
C GLU A 358 23.07 10.29 18.97
N GLY A 359 24.14 10.99 18.56
CA GLY A 359 24.80 10.81 17.27
C GLY A 359 25.40 9.41 17.09
N TRP A 360 26.19 8.93 18.06
CA TRP A 360 26.78 7.59 18.00
C TRP A 360 25.69 6.51 18.11
N MET A 361 24.73 6.62 19.03
CA MET A 361 23.64 5.66 19.18
C MET A 361 22.82 5.50 17.88
N SER A 362 22.57 6.58 17.15
CA SER A 362 21.89 6.55 15.85
C SER A 362 22.69 5.75 14.78
N ILE A 363 24.02 5.82 14.83
CA ILE A 363 24.92 5.11 13.91
C ILE A 363 25.07 3.64 14.32
N ALA A 364 25.26 3.36 15.61
CA ALA A 364 25.36 2.00 16.14
C ALA A 364 24.09 1.18 15.87
N LYS A 365 22.89 1.77 16.02
CA LYS A 365 21.60 1.14 15.64
C LYS A 365 21.53 0.80 14.14
N LYS A 366 22.09 1.64 13.26
CA LYS A 366 22.10 1.39 11.80
C LYS A 366 23.10 0.33 11.36
N LEU A 367 24.07 0.00 12.20
CA LEU A 367 25.14 -0.96 11.93
C LEU A 367 25.08 -2.19 12.86
N ASP A 368 23.96 -2.38 13.57
CA ASP A 368 23.68 -3.45 14.55
C ASP A 368 24.79 -3.63 15.63
N ASP A 369 25.49 -2.55 15.98
CA ASP A 369 26.61 -2.58 16.93
C ASP A 369 26.13 -2.52 18.38
N ILE A 370 25.58 -3.65 18.83
CA ILE A 370 25.10 -3.93 20.19
C ILE A 370 26.12 -3.50 21.25
N SER A 371 27.43 -3.74 21.03
CA SER A 371 28.47 -3.45 22.01
C SER A 371 28.61 -1.95 22.32
N SER A 372 28.47 -1.09 21.30
CA SER A 372 28.46 0.36 21.51
C SER A 372 27.16 0.85 22.15
N LEU A 373 26.03 0.20 21.87
CA LEU A 373 24.75 0.54 22.50
C LEU A 373 24.75 0.22 24.00
N GLN A 374 25.29 -0.93 24.41
CA GLN A 374 25.48 -1.28 25.81
C GLN A 374 26.45 -0.32 26.52
N LEU A 375 27.55 0.07 25.87
CA LEU A 375 28.50 1.06 26.41
C LEU A 375 27.85 2.42 26.63
N ILE A 376 27.14 2.95 25.62
CA ILE A 376 26.44 4.24 25.72
C ILE A 376 25.35 4.19 26.81
N ALA A 377 24.60 3.09 26.92
CA ALA A 377 23.58 2.94 27.96
C ALA A 377 24.17 3.03 29.37
N LYS A 378 25.29 2.33 29.64
CA LYS A 378 25.99 2.37 30.94
C LYS A 378 26.55 3.76 31.28
N LEU A 379 26.99 4.51 30.28
CA LEU A 379 27.58 5.84 30.46
C LEU A 379 26.53 6.95 30.60
N LEU A 380 25.31 6.72 30.10
CA LEU A 380 24.17 7.61 30.30
C LEU A 380 23.44 7.35 31.63
N SER A 381 23.54 6.14 32.21
CA SER A 381 22.93 5.81 33.50
C SER A 381 23.77 6.18 34.73
N ASN A 382 25.00 6.69 34.55
CA ASN A 382 25.97 6.94 35.63
C ASN A 382 26.29 5.70 36.52
N ASP A 383 26.17 4.47 35.98
CA ASP A 383 26.49 3.21 36.69
C ASP A 383 28.02 2.99 36.87
N THR A 384 28.72 3.99 37.40
CA THR A 384 30.16 3.95 37.75
C THR A 384 30.36 4.18 39.25
N ASN A 385 30.15 3.10 40.00
CA ASN A 385 30.47 2.91 41.42
C ASN A 385 29.63 3.69 42.43
N ASN A 386 28.58 3.04 42.93
CA ASN A 386 28.40 2.87 44.39
C ASN A 386 27.53 1.65 44.70
N SER A 387 27.52 1.22 45.96
CA SER A 387 26.85 0.00 46.43
C SER A 387 25.49 0.27 47.06
N ASN A 388 24.44 -0.27 46.45
CA ASN A 388 23.13 -0.64 47.03
C ASN A 388 22.27 0.38 47.83
N GLU A 389 22.76 1.55 48.24
CA GLU A 389 22.02 2.48 49.11
C GLU A 389 21.50 3.73 48.37
N ASP A 390 22.20 4.21 47.33
CA ASP A 390 21.87 5.43 46.56
C ASP A 390 20.57 5.34 45.70
N THR A 391 19.72 4.32 45.92
CA THR A 391 18.52 4.07 45.09
C THR A 391 17.24 4.74 45.58
N ASP A 392 17.13 5.03 46.87
CA ASP A 392 15.98 5.73 47.45
C ASP A 392 16.06 7.26 47.23
N GLU A 393 17.27 7.83 47.22
CA GLU A 393 17.47 9.25 46.90
C GLU A 393 16.89 9.58 45.53
N LEU A 394 17.13 8.79 44.47
CA LEU A 394 16.63 9.11 43.12
C LEU A 394 15.09 9.13 43.02
N ALA A 395 14.38 8.36 43.85
CA ALA A 395 12.91 8.37 43.91
C ALA A 395 12.37 9.55 44.76
N SER A 396 13.09 9.90 45.84
CA SER A 396 12.88 11.12 46.61
C SER A 396 13.08 12.36 45.73
N ASP A 397 14.17 12.39 44.95
CA ASP A 397 14.55 13.46 44.03
C ASP A 397 13.47 13.67 42.95
N LEU A 398 12.99 12.59 42.30
CA LEU A 398 11.92 12.69 41.29
C LEU A 398 10.63 13.28 41.85
N SER A 399 10.34 13.02 43.12
CA SER A 399 9.18 13.59 43.84
C SER A 399 9.41 15.07 44.20
N ALA A 400 10.60 15.41 44.71
CA ALA A 400 10.97 16.76 45.17
C ALA A 400 11.25 17.76 44.02
N LEU A 401 11.71 17.28 42.86
CA LEU A 401 12.07 18.08 41.69
C LEU A 401 10.87 18.82 41.06
N THR A 402 9.65 18.47 41.43
CA THR A 402 8.41 19.14 41.01
C THR A 402 8.31 20.61 41.46
N LEU A 403 9.14 21.05 42.41
CA LEU A 403 8.97 22.34 43.12
C LEU A 403 10.12 23.35 42.99
N SER A 404 11.25 23.06 42.33
CA SER A 404 12.36 24.04 42.24
C SER A 404 13.35 23.94 41.07
N ALA A 405 13.21 22.98 40.14
CA ALA A 405 14.21 22.77 39.08
C ALA A 405 13.90 23.50 37.77
N ASP A 406 14.96 23.95 37.08
CA ASP A 406 14.88 24.61 35.78
C ASP A 406 14.40 23.64 34.68
N LYS A 407 13.51 24.09 33.80
CA LYS A 407 12.87 23.31 32.73
C LYS A 407 13.89 22.57 31.86
N GLU A 408 14.97 23.26 31.46
CA GLU A 408 16.01 22.65 30.61
C GLU A 408 16.72 21.49 31.33
N SER A 409 16.93 21.62 32.64
CA SER A 409 17.60 20.58 33.45
C SER A 409 16.74 19.32 33.60
N LEU A 410 15.42 19.49 33.80
CA LEU A 410 14.46 18.38 33.87
C LEU A 410 14.32 17.69 32.53
N PHE A 411 14.14 18.44 31.44
CA PHE A 411 14.09 17.88 30.09
C PHE A 411 15.39 17.12 29.76
N THR A 412 16.55 17.63 30.19
CA THR A 412 17.85 16.96 30.01
C THR A 412 17.90 15.62 30.74
N LYS A 413 17.49 15.56 32.03
CA LYS A 413 17.39 14.30 32.80
C LYS A 413 16.43 13.30 32.12
N TYR A 414 15.26 13.74 31.69
CA TYR A 414 14.27 12.89 31.00
C TYR A 414 14.77 12.36 29.65
N ASN A 415 15.47 13.20 28.86
CA ASN A 415 16.05 12.78 27.57
C ASN A 415 17.09 11.67 27.75
N VAL A 416 17.93 11.77 28.78
CA VAL A 416 18.93 10.73 29.14
C VAL A 416 18.25 9.39 29.48
N ILE A 417 17.13 9.40 30.21
CA ILE A 417 16.36 8.18 30.50
C ILE A 417 15.80 7.57 29.21
N LEU A 418 15.13 8.36 28.35
CA LEU A 418 14.54 7.87 27.09
C LEU A 418 15.60 7.28 26.14
N LEU A 419 16.77 7.92 26.03
CA LEU A 419 17.88 7.44 25.21
C LEU A 419 18.46 6.13 25.76
N THR A 420 18.67 6.04 27.07
CA THR A 420 19.19 4.84 27.75
C THR A 420 18.27 3.64 27.58
N THR A 421 16.96 3.83 27.75
CA THR A 421 15.97 2.76 27.61
C THR A 421 15.80 2.34 26.14
N THR A 422 15.83 3.28 25.18
CA THR A 422 15.88 2.92 23.75
C THR A 422 17.15 2.13 23.40
N ALA A 423 18.29 2.41 24.04
CA ALA A 423 19.53 1.66 23.83
C ALA A 423 19.43 0.23 24.39
N LYS A 424 19.02 0.06 25.66
CA LYS A 424 18.72 -1.24 26.28
C LYS A 424 17.73 -2.08 25.47
N LEU A 425 16.68 -1.45 24.93
CA LEU A 425 15.69 -2.11 24.07
C LEU A 425 16.23 -2.48 22.68
N SER A 426 17.29 -1.82 22.19
CA SER A 426 17.88 -2.13 20.88
C SER A 426 18.91 -3.26 20.92
N SER A 427 19.48 -3.60 22.09
CA SER A 427 20.40 -4.73 22.23
C SER A 427 19.66 -6.06 22.27
N LYS A 428 19.91 -6.92 21.27
CA LYS A 428 19.32 -8.29 21.17
C LYS A 428 19.81 -9.23 22.27
N SER A 429 20.99 -8.95 22.84
CA SER A 429 21.60 -9.71 23.95
C SER A 429 20.92 -9.48 25.30
N SER A 430 20.17 -8.39 25.46
CA SER A 430 19.52 -7.99 26.71
C SER A 430 18.01 -8.29 26.62
N LEU A 431 17.67 -9.58 26.66
CA LEU A 431 16.29 -10.02 26.74
C LEU A 431 15.72 -9.80 28.15
N ASP A 432 16.49 -10.07 29.20
CA ASP A 432 16.03 -10.04 30.61
C ASP A 432 16.23 -8.68 31.34
N ASP A 433 16.97 -7.73 30.76
CA ASP A 433 17.57 -6.61 31.53
C ASP A 433 16.66 -5.41 31.89
N LEU A 434 15.42 -5.33 31.38
CA LEU A 434 14.49 -4.28 31.83
C LEU A 434 13.90 -4.67 33.18
N LYS A 435 14.46 -4.08 34.24
CA LYS A 435 13.97 -4.23 35.62
C LYS A 435 12.66 -3.47 35.80
N ASP A 436 11.85 -3.83 36.79
CA ASP A 436 10.57 -3.13 37.05
C ASP A 436 10.75 -1.64 37.40
N ARG A 437 11.94 -1.26 37.90
CA ARG A 437 12.38 0.13 38.04
C ARG A 437 12.53 0.87 36.70
N ASP A 438 13.03 0.22 35.64
CA ASP A 438 13.14 0.83 34.31
C ASP A 438 11.75 1.13 33.70
N TYR A 439 10.80 0.19 33.79
CA TYR A 439 9.42 0.43 33.33
C TYR A 439 8.77 1.59 34.11
N SER A 440 8.89 1.59 35.44
CA SER A 440 8.36 2.63 36.33
C SER A 440 8.96 4.01 36.00
N ASN A 441 10.27 4.07 35.77
CA ASN A 441 10.96 5.30 35.36
C ASN A 441 10.43 5.86 34.03
N ILE A 442 10.19 5.00 33.01
CA ILE A 442 9.65 5.47 31.72
C ILE A 442 8.22 5.99 31.90
N ILE A 443 7.37 5.30 32.67
CA ILE A 443 5.99 5.74 32.94
C ILE A 443 5.98 7.11 33.63
N HIS A 444 6.81 7.31 34.66
CA HIS A 444 6.95 8.61 35.34
C HIS A 444 7.47 9.70 34.39
N VAL A 445 8.46 9.39 33.54
CA VAL A 445 9.00 10.34 32.55
C VAL A 445 7.94 10.73 31.52
N LEU A 446 7.18 9.78 30.99
CA LEU A 446 6.08 10.05 30.06
C LEU A 446 5.02 10.94 30.71
N ASP A 447 4.61 10.63 31.94
CA ASP A 447 3.60 11.41 32.66
C ASP A 447 4.09 12.84 32.97
N SER A 448 5.34 12.98 33.42
CA SER A 448 5.98 14.29 33.61
C SER A 448 6.03 15.10 32.29
N LEU A 449 6.35 14.44 31.17
CA LEU A 449 6.37 15.03 29.83
C LEU A 449 4.97 15.32 29.24
N LYS A 450 3.87 14.89 29.87
CA LYS A 450 2.52 15.37 29.53
C LYS A 450 2.29 16.79 30.04
N HIS A 451 2.90 17.15 31.17
CA HIS A 451 2.63 18.39 31.90
C HIS A 451 3.75 19.43 31.77
N LEU A 452 4.99 19.01 31.50
CA LEU A 452 6.11 19.92 31.27
C LEU A 452 5.89 20.79 30.01
N ASP A 453 6.00 22.10 30.20
CA ASP A 453 5.80 23.10 29.14
C ASP A 453 7.11 23.31 28.35
N LEU A 454 7.17 22.73 27.15
CA LEU A 454 8.35 22.63 26.28
C LEU A 454 8.28 23.52 25.03
N ASP A 455 9.41 24.13 24.71
CA ASP A 455 9.67 24.77 23.42
C ASP A 455 9.65 23.75 22.28
N ASP A 456 9.27 24.17 21.07
CA ASP A 456 9.09 23.29 19.91
C ASP A 456 10.34 22.46 19.56
N ILE A 457 11.55 23.00 19.79
CA ILE A 457 12.81 22.29 19.56
C ILE A 457 12.98 21.13 20.56
N MET A 458 12.61 21.34 21.83
CA MET A 458 12.66 20.30 22.86
C MET A 458 11.53 19.28 22.66
N PHE A 459 10.34 19.75 22.29
CA PHE A 459 9.20 18.90 21.93
C PHE A 459 9.54 17.99 20.73
N CYS A 460 10.13 18.52 19.66
CA CYS A 460 10.60 17.71 18.53
C CYS A 460 11.71 16.71 18.89
N LYS A 461 12.52 16.94 19.94
CA LYS A 461 13.42 15.91 20.48
C LYS A 461 12.64 14.86 21.28
N ALA A 462 11.74 15.28 22.16
CA ALA A 462 10.89 14.39 22.95
C ALA A 462 10.10 13.42 22.07
N GLU A 463 9.40 13.96 21.07
CA GLU A 463 8.59 13.23 20.09
C GLU A 463 9.39 12.10 19.40
N ARG A 464 10.59 12.41 18.92
CA ARG A 464 11.47 11.45 18.23
C ARG A 464 11.97 10.34 19.15
N ASN A 465 12.20 10.64 20.42
CA ASN A 465 12.71 9.67 21.38
C ASN A 465 11.57 8.80 21.95
N VAL A 466 10.37 9.35 22.12
CA VAL A 466 9.12 8.60 22.38
C VAL A 466 8.81 7.65 21.22
N ASP A 467 8.81 8.12 19.97
CA ASP A 467 8.64 7.27 18.78
C ASP A 467 9.77 6.24 18.65
N GLY A 468 11.00 6.60 19.04
CA GLY A 468 12.15 5.71 19.11
C GLY A 468 11.93 4.51 20.02
N ILE A 469 11.41 4.71 21.23
CA ILE A 469 11.02 3.63 22.14
C ILE A 469 9.85 2.82 21.54
N ARG A 470 8.78 3.52 21.13
CA ARG A 470 7.55 2.91 20.60
C ARG A 470 7.80 1.96 19.42
N ARG A 471 8.69 2.33 18.48
CA ARG A 471 9.12 1.47 17.35
C ARG A 471 9.80 0.19 17.82
N VAL A 472 10.72 0.28 18.78
CA VAL A 472 11.49 -0.88 19.24
C VAL A 472 10.61 -1.82 20.07
N ILE A 473 9.68 -1.28 20.88
CA ILE A 473 8.68 -2.09 21.58
C ILE A 473 7.73 -2.77 20.58
N TYR A 474 7.18 -2.04 19.60
CA TYR A 474 6.31 -2.59 18.55
C TYR A 474 6.96 -3.78 17.82
N ASN A 475 8.23 -3.64 17.45
CA ASN A 475 9.01 -4.70 16.81
C ASN A 475 9.24 -5.89 17.75
N ARG A 476 9.67 -5.68 19.00
CA ARG A 476 9.86 -6.78 19.98
C ARG A 476 8.56 -7.53 20.25
N ILE A 477 7.44 -6.84 20.34
CA ILE A 477 6.11 -7.46 20.52
C ILE A 477 5.76 -8.33 19.30
N ALA A 478 6.03 -7.84 18.07
CA ALA A 478 5.83 -8.62 16.85
C ALA A 478 6.80 -9.83 16.72
N GLU A 479 8.02 -9.72 17.26
CA GLU A 479 9.01 -10.81 17.29
C GLU A 479 8.65 -11.91 18.29
N MET A 480 8.02 -11.58 19.42
CA MET A 480 7.66 -12.57 20.46
C MET A 480 6.44 -13.42 20.09
N GLY A 481 5.42 -12.84 19.46
CA GLY A 481 4.20 -13.53 18.97
C GLY A 481 3.22 -14.05 20.05
N GLU A 482 3.71 -14.55 21.18
CA GLU A 482 2.92 -15.15 22.26
C GLU A 482 2.82 -14.26 23.52
N MET A 483 1.75 -14.44 24.30
CA MET A 483 1.56 -13.77 25.58
C MET A 483 2.40 -14.41 26.69
N ASN A 484 3.49 -13.74 27.04
CA ASN A 484 4.31 -14.04 28.22
C ASN A 484 4.34 -12.80 29.16
N PRO A 485 4.72 -12.93 30.45
CA PRO A 485 4.61 -11.82 31.41
C PRO A 485 5.54 -10.62 31.13
N GLN A 486 6.55 -10.79 30.27
CA GLN A 486 7.37 -9.68 29.77
C GLN A 486 6.67 -8.94 28.60
N CYS A 487 6.05 -9.70 27.70
CA CYS A 487 5.23 -9.16 26.61
C CYS A 487 4.07 -8.34 27.17
N GLU A 488 3.44 -8.77 28.27
CA GLU A 488 2.40 -7.98 28.96
C GLU A 488 2.96 -6.65 29.54
N LYS A 489 4.11 -6.66 30.22
CA LYS A 489 4.78 -5.43 30.69
C LYS A 489 5.13 -4.48 29.54
N LEU A 490 5.54 -5.01 28.39
CA LEU A 490 5.80 -4.24 27.17
C LEU A 490 4.51 -3.70 26.53
N CYS A 491 3.41 -4.46 26.56
CA CYS A 491 2.09 -4.01 26.11
C CYS A 491 1.56 -2.84 26.97
N VAL A 492 1.70 -2.94 28.30
CA VAL A 492 1.40 -1.83 29.23
C VAL A 492 2.24 -0.59 28.90
N LEU A 493 3.55 -0.75 28.70
CA LEU A 493 4.40 0.38 28.34
C LEU A 493 4.02 1.01 26.98
N GLN A 494 3.64 0.20 26.00
CA GLN A 494 3.14 0.67 24.70
C GLN A 494 1.80 1.42 24.83
N SER A 495 0.92 1.02 25.75
CA SER A 495 -0.34 1.73 26.00
C SER A 495 -0.11 3.10 26.64
N TYR A 496 0.88 3.24 27.53
CA TYR A 496 1.32 4.52 28.10
C TYR A 496 1.95 5.46 27.05
N LEU A 497 2.72 4.92 26.10
CA LEU A 497 3.26 5.70 24.98
C LEU A 497 2.14 6.27 24.10
N ALA A 498 1.06 5.50 23.87
CA ALA A 498 -0.13 6.01 23.19
C ALA A 498 -0.94 7.02 24.05
N LEU A 499 -1.04 6.84 25.37
CA LEU A 499 -1.67 7.84 26.26
C LEU A 499 -0.92 9.18 26.23
N TRP A 500 0.41 9.17 26.02
CA TRP A 500 1.16 10.42 25.86
C TRP A 500 0.80 11.13 24.54
N THR A 501 0.71 10.43 23.41
CA THR A 501 0.35 11.07 22.13
C THR A 501 -1.10 11.53 22.08
N GLU A 502 -2.03 10.77 22.65
CA GLU A 502 -3.43 11.17 22.86
C GLU A 502 -3.53 12.49 23.65
N HIS A 503 -2.75 12.65 24.71
CA HIS A 503 -2.72 13.87 25.52
C HIS A 503 -2.15 15.08 24.77
N GLN A 504 -1.11 14.90 23.93
CA GLN A 504 -0.57 16.00 23.12
C GLN A 504 -1.53 16.40 21.99
N LEU A 505 -2.30 15.46 21.42
CA LEU A 505 -3.38 15.74 20.48
C LEU A 505 -4.50 16.56 21.14
N GLN A 506 -4.94 16.19 22.35
CA GLN A 506 -5.93 16.97 23.10
C GLN A 506 -5.44 18.41 23.40
N LYS A 507 -4.14 18.59 23.62
CA LYS A 507 -3.49 19.91 23.74
C LYS A 507 -3.32 20.67 22.41
N SER A 508 -3.88 20.16 21.30
CA SER A 508 -3.77 20.75 19.96
C SER A 508 -2.32 20.95 19.47
N ARG A 509 -1.36 20.19 19.97
CA ARG A 509 0.03 20.20 19.47
C ARG A 509 0.10 19.42 18.14
N SER A 510 0.77 19.99 17.14
CA SER A 510 1.01 19.33 15.86
C SER A 510 2.04 18.20 16.01
N LEU A 511 1.58 16.95 16.06
CA LEU A 511 2.43 15.76 16.00
C LEU A 511 2.78 15.40 14.54
N SER A 512 3.92 14.75 14.33
CA SER A 512 4.33 14.29 13.01
C SER A 512 3.53 13.05 12.55
N PRO A 513 3.18 12.94 11.25
CA PRO A 513 2.46 11.77 10.73
C PRO A 513 3.10 10.41 11.03
N PRO A 514 4.46 10.24 11.04
CA PRO A 514 5.08 8.96 11.41
C PRO A 514 4.79 8.50 12.84
N LEU A 515 4.65 9.43 13.80
CA LEU A 515 4.25 9.10 15.17
C LEU A 515 2.74 8.83 15.27
N LEU A 516 1.92 9.55 14.51
CA LEU A 516 0.47 9.32 14.48
C LEU A 516 0.13 7.93 13.91
N TYR A 517 0.62 7.60 12.71
CA TYR A 517 0.49 6.24 12.15
C TYR A 517 1.16 5.19 13.03
N GLY A 518 2.36 5.48 13.56
CA GLY A 518 3.04 4.56 14.46
C GLY A 518 2.27 4.25 15.74
N THR A 519 1.58 5.25 16.33
CA THR A 519 0.70 5.03 17.48
C THR A 519 -0.53 4.23 17.07
N LEU A 520 -1.14 4.57 15.93
CA LEU A 520 -2.29 3.84 15.38
C LEU A 520 -1.96 2.34 15.23
N ASP A 521 -0.89 1.99 14.51
CA ASP A 521 -0.43 0.61 14.34
C ASP A 521 -0.19 -0.08 15.69
N SER A 522 0.33 0.65 16.68
CA SER A 522 0.58 0.12 18.04
C SER A 522 -0.72 -0.18 18.79
N LEU A 523 -1.75 0.68 18.69
CA LEU A 523 -3.06 0.41 19.28
C LEU A 523 -3.77 -0.77 18.59
N LEU A 524 -3.62 -0.89 17.26
CA LEU A 524 -4.18 -2.03 16.51
C LEU A 524 -3.46 -3.35 16.86
N GLN A 525 -2.15 -3.34 17.09
CA GLN A 525 -1.38 -4.49 17.58
C GLN A 525 -1.83 -4.90 19.00
N LEU A 526 -1.98 -3.94 19.92
CA LEU A 526 -2.47 -4.20 21.29
C LEU A 526 -3.88 -4.81 21.29
N ALA A 527 -4.79 -4.27 20.46
CA ALA A 527 -6.12 -4.83 20.29
C ALA A 527 -6.09 -6.29 19.82
N GLN A 528 -5.24 -6.63 18.84
CA GLN A 528 -5.10 -7.99 18.30
C GLN A 528 -4.51 -8.98 19.32
N LEU A 529 -3.60 -8.53 20.19
CA LEU A 529 -2.99 -9.40 21.20
C LEU A 529 -3.91 -9.66 22.40
N LYS A 530 -4.77 -8.70 22.74
CA LYS A 530 -5.74 -8.81 23.84
C LYS A 530 -7.14 -9.27 23.39
N VAL A 531 -7.32 -9.87 22.21
CA VAL A 531 -8.63 -10.36 21.70
C VAL A 531 -9.40 -11.23 22.71
N ASN A 532 -8.71 -12.00 23.56
CA ASN A 532 -9.31 -12.82 24.62
C ASN A 532 -10.00 -12.01 25.72
N ASP A 533 -9.63 -10.73 25.90
CA ASP A 533 -10.33 -9.76 26.74
C ASP A 533 -11.05 -8.76 25.83
N SER A 534 -12.35 -8.95 25.64
CA SER A 534 -13.15 -8.08 24.79
C SER A 534 -13.17 -6.63 25.28
N THR A 535 -12.99 -6.39 26.59
CA THR A 535 -13.03 -5.03 27.15
C THR A 535 -11.72 -4.27 26.90
N GLU A 536 -10.55 -4.87 27.16
CA GLU A 536 -9.26 -4.24 26.83
C GLU A 536 -9.11 -4.05 25.31
N SER A 537 -9.44 -5.08 24.52
CA SER A 537 -9.30 -5.03 23.06
C SER A 537 -10.16 -3.93 22.43
N MET A 538 -11.44 -3.82 22.81
CA MET A 538 -12.34 -2.77 22.34
C MET A 538 -11.89 -1.37 22.81
N ASN A 539 -11.34 -1.24 24.03
CA ASN A 539 -10.78 0.02 24.51
C ASN A 539 -9.59 0.51 23.65
N TYR A 540 -8.72 -0.39 23.18
CA TYR A 540 -7.65 -0.02 22.25
C TYR A 540 -8.17 0.42 20.87
N LEU A 541 -9.21 -0.26 20.34
CA LEU A 541 -9.85 0.14 19.08
C LEU A 541 -10.57 1.50 19.19
N ASN A 542 -11.25 1.75 20.30
CA ASN A 542 -11.89 3.04 20.59
C ASN A 542 -10.87 4.18 20.71
N ARG A 543 -9.70 3.95 21.32
CA ARG A 543 -8.60 4.93 21.35
C ARG A 543 -8.03 5.20 19.96
N ALA A 544 -7.97 4.19 19.08
CA ALA A 544 -7.51 4.34 17.70
C ALA A 544 -8.37 5.32 16.88
N LEU A 545 -9.67 5.47 17.20
CA LEU A 545 -10.56 6.45 16.54
C LEU A 545 -10.06 7.90 16.67
N ALA A 546 -9.41 8.25 17.79
CA ALA A 546 -8.92 9.60 18.05
C ALA A 546 -7.82 10.06 17.07
N PHE A 547 -7.20 9.12 16.34
CA PHE A 547 -6.14 9.40 15.37
C PHE A 547 -6.65 9.62 13.94
N ILE A 548 -7.93 9.34 13.66
CA ILE A 548 -8.52 9.48 12.31
C ILE A 548 -8.58 10.95 11.88
N GLU A 549 -9.23 11.80 12.68
CA GLU A 549 -9.44 13.22 12.37
C GLU A 549 -8.14 14.06 12.33
N PRO A 550 -7.09 13.76 13.14
CA PRO A 550 -5.75 14.33 12.95
C PRO A 550 -5.01 13.86 11.68
N LEU A 551 -5.28 12.63 11.19
CA LEU A 551 -4.58 12.06 10.02
C LEU A 551 -5.26 12.40 8.68
N LYS A 552 -6.58 12.63 8.65
CA LYS A 552 -7.40 12.96 7.47
C LYS A 552 -7.03 12.15 6.21
N SER A 553 -6.95 10.83 6.37
CA SER A 553 -6.41 9.91 5.37
C SER A 553 -7.28 8.66 5.22
N PRO A 554 -7.77 8.35 4.02
CA PRO A 554 -8.52 7.10 3.76
C PRO A 554 -7.77 5.83 4.18
N GLN A 555 -6.43 5.84 4.17
CA GLN A 555 -5.62 4.72 4.63
C GLN A 555 -5.76 4.49 6.14
N ALA A 556 -5.88 5.55 6.95
CA ALA A 556 -6.09 5.42 8.39
C ALA A 556 -7.48 4.83 8.69
N ASN A 557 -8.53 5.33 8.03
CA ASN A 557 -9.87 4.77 8.07
C ASN A 557 -9.90 3.29 7.67
N ARG A 558 -9.23 2.94 6.55
CA ARG A 558 -9.14 1.56 6.06
C ARG A 558 -8.48 0.62 7.08
N LEU A 559 -7.40 1.05 7.74
CA LEU A 559 -6.74 0.27 8.79
C LEU A 559 -7.66 0.05 10.00
N VAL A 560 -8.25 1.12 10.53
CA VAL A 560 -9.11 1.05 11.73
C VAL A 560 -10.36 0.22 11.46
N ALA A 561 -11.05 0.45 10.34
CA ALA A 561 -12.21 -0.36 9.95
C ALA A 561 -11.84 -1.84 9.72
N SER A 562 -10.66 -2.14 9.18
CA SER A 562 -10.19 -3.54 9.06
C SER A 562 -9.93 -4.19 10.41
N ALA A 563 -9.44 -3.44 11.39
CA ALA A 563 -9.23 -3.95 12.75
C ALA A 563 -10.56 -4.24 13.47
N PHE A 564 -11.52 -3.31 13.45
CA PHE A 564 -12.87 -3.55 13.97
C PHE A 564 -13.55 -4.73 13.25
N TRP A 565 -13.39 -4.86 11.93
CA TRP A 565 -13.91 -6.00 11.16
C TRP A 565 -13.33 -7.35 11.61
N ASN A 566 -12.00 -7.44 11.74
CA ASN A 566 -11.33 -8.65 12.19
C ASN A 566 -11.79 -9.04 13.61
N TRP A 567 -11.91 -8.06 14.51
CA TRP A 567 -12.38 -8.25 15.87
C TRP A 567 -13.83 -8.72 15.96
N SER A 568 -14.70 -8.12 15.13
CA SER A 568 -16.11 -8.54 14.97
C SER A 568 -16.21 -9.98 14.46
N CYS A 569 -15.35 -10.37 13.52
CA CYS A 569 -15.26 -11.75 13.04
C CYS A 569 -14.83 -12.73 14.15
N THR A 570 -13.86 -12.36 15.00
CA THR A 570 -13.44 -13.23 16.12
C THR A 570 -14.55 -13.39 17.16
N LEU A 571 -15.21 -12.30 17.60
CA LEU A 571 -16.35 -12.40 18.54
C LEU A 571 -17.50 -13.26 18.01
N PHE A 572 -17.79 -13.18 16.70
CA PHE A 572 -18.84 -13.96 16.08
C PHE A 572 -18.48 -15.45 15.93
N GLN A 573 -17.20 -15.77 15.73
CA GLN A 573 -16.70 -17.15 15.67
C GLN A 573 -16.60 -17.82 17.05
N ASP A 574 -16.32 -17.03 18.09
CA ASP A 574 -16.19 -17.49 19.49
C ASP A 574 -17.47 -18.17 20.02
N GLY A 575 -18.64 -17.83 19.48
CA GLY A 575 -19.90 -18.58 19.64
C GLY A 575 -20.49 -18.66 21.05
N LYS A 576 -19.90 -17.96 22.02
CA LYS A 576 -20.42 -17.85 23.40
C LYS A 576 -21.69 -17.00 23.38
N ALA A 577 -22.75 -17.47 24.05
CA ALA A 577 -24.04 -16.78 24.06
C ALA A 577 -23.90 -15.35 24.62
N GLY A 578 -24.19 -14.35 23.77
CA GLY A 578 -24.11 -12.93 24.13
C GLY A 578 -23.04 -12.14 23.38
N THR A 579 -22.01 -12.79 22.78
CA THR A 579 -20.98 -12.04 22.02
C THR A 579 -21.54 -11.36 20.79
N GLU A 580 -22.75 -11.71 20.35
CA GLU A 580 -23.43 -11.05 19.25
C GLU A 580 -23.97 -9.66 19.61
N ALA A 581 -24.18 -9.38 20.91
CA ALA A 581 -24.47 -8.03 21.40
C ALA A 581 -23.19 -7.17 21.41
N ASP A 582 -22.08 -7.71 21.92
CA ASP A 582 -20.76 -7.04 21.94
C ASP A 582 -20.21 -6.78 20.53
N CYS A 583 -20.57 -7.64 19.56
CA CYS A 583 -20.18 -7.51 18.16
C CYS A 583 -20.86 -6.32 17.45
N ILE A 584 -22.10 -5.95 17.82
CA ILE A 584 -22.86 -4.88 17.14
C ILE A 584 -22.11 -3.52 17.17
N PRO A 585 -21.68 -2.97 18.32
CA PRO A 585 -20.95 -1.71 18.37
C PRO A 585 -19.65 -1.68 17.55
N ALA A 586 -18.98 -2.83 17.40
CA ALA A 586 -17.76 -2.93 16.61
C ALA A 586 -18.03 -3.01 15.10
N VAL A 587 -19.09 -3.71 14.66
CA VAL A 587 -19.49 -3.71 13.24
C VAL A 587 -20.03 -2.33 12.84
N GLU A 588 -20.75 -1.64 13.72
CA GLU A 588 -21.20 -0.25 13.49
C GLU A 588 -20.02 0.73 13.44
N SER A 589 -19.04 0.61 14.33
CA SER A 589 -17.80 1.40 14.29
C SER A 589 -16.99 1.12 13.01
N CYS A 590 -16.91 -0.14 12.58
CA CYS A 590 -16.29 -0.56 11.32
C CYS A 590 -16.98 0.06 10.10
N LEU A 591 -18.31 0.06 10.07
CA LEU A 591 -19.10 0.67 9.00
C LEU A 591 -18.91 2.18 8.98
N LYS A 592 -19.13 2.87 10.11
CA LYS A 592 -19.00 4.33 10.21
C LYS A 592 -17.63 4.82 9.72
N VAL A 593 -16.55 4.28 10.27
CA VAL A 593 -15.18 4.65 9.90
C VAL A 593 -14.90 4.41 8.41
N ALA A 594 -15.52 3.38 7.82
CA ALA A 594 -15.36 3.10 6.40
C ALA A 594 -16.21 4.02 5.51
N GLU A 595 -17.42 4.39 5.90
CA GLU A 595 -18.20 5.40 5.18
C GLU A 595 -17.51 6.78 5.24
N ASP A 596 -16.93 7.16 6.37
CA ASP A 596 -16.09 8.36 6.50
C ASP A 596 -14.87 8.30 5.53
N GLY A 597 -14.26 7.11 5.39
CA GLY A 597 -13.15 6.86 4.46
C GLY A 597 -13.57 6.92 2.98
N ILE A 598 -14.74 6.35 2.65
CA ILE A 598 -15.34 6.39 1.31
C ILE A 598 -15.73 7.82 0.94
N ALA A 599 -16.28 8.60 1.88
CA ALA A 599 -16.58 10.01 1.68
C ALA A 599 -15.32 10.82 1.37
N MET A 600 -14.22 10.61 2.11
CA MET A 600 -12.93 11.24 1.82
C MET A 600 -12.37 10.85 0.44
N CYS A 601 -12.40 9.57 0.06
CA CYS A 601 -11.98 9.14 -1.29
C CYS A 601 -12.83 9.78 -2.40
N ASN A 602 -14.16 9.85 -2.22
CA ASN A 602 -15.04 10.51 -3.18
C ASN A 602 -14.73 12.02 -3.29
N GLU A 603 -14.38 12.67 -2.17
CA GLU A 603 -14.02 14.09 -2.15
C GLU A 603 -12.65 14.36 -2.81
N THR A 604 -11.62 13.53 -2.59
CA THR A 604 -10.33 13.67 -3.28
C THR A 604 -10.46 13.43 -4.78
N ILE A 605 -11.20 12.39 -5.19
CA ILE A 605 -11.46 12.08 -6.61
C ILE A 605 -12.28 13.20 -7.28
N ALA A 606 -13.29 13.76 -6.61
CA ALA A 606 -14.09 14.87 -7.16
C ALA A 606 -13.30 16.18 -7.30
N ARG A 607 -12.35 16.45 -6.39
CA ARG A 607 -11.45 17.61 -6.47
C ARG A 607 -10.36 17.44 -7.55
N HIS A 608 -9.86 16.22 -7.74
CA HIS A 608 -8.70 15.92 -8.60
C HIS A 608 -8.98 14.82 -9.65
N PRO A 609 -9.96 15.02 -10.57
CA PRO A 609 -10.33 13.98 -11.55
C PRO A 609 -9.23 13.63 -12.56
N ASN A 610 -8.25 14.53 -12.78
CA ASN A 610 -7.19 14.36 -13.78
C ASN A 610 -5.87 13.79 -13.21
N ASP A 611 -5.62 13.89 -11.90
CA ASP A 611 -4.31 13.54 -11.31
C ASP A 611 -4.13 12.03 -11.10
N GLY A 612 -5.18 11.23 -11.28
CA GLY A 612 -5.07 9.77 -11.36
C GLY A 612 -4.56 9.11 -10.08
N PHE A 613 -5.10 9.51 -8.91
CA PHE A 613 -4.81 8.90 -7.61
C PHE A 613 -5.24 7.42 -7.54
N LYS A 614 -4.44 6.54 -8.14
CA LYS A 614 -4.69 5.09 -8.20
C LYS A 614 -4.85 4.47 -6.82
N GLY A 615 -4.11 4.96 -5.82
CA GLY A 615 -4.22 4.52 -4.43
C GLY A 615 -5.61 4.77 -3.84
N ASP A 616 -6.13 6.00 -3.94
CA ASP A 616 -7.47 6.36 -3.45
C ASP A 616 -8.57 5.59 -4.20
N GLN A 617 -8.42 5.41 -5.52
CA GLN A 617 -9.36 4.61 -6.33
C GLN A 617 -9.35 3.12 -5.94
N GLU A 618 -8.18 2.55 -5.66
CA GLU A 618 -8.04 1.17 -5.18
C GLU A 618 -8.58 1.02 -3.75
N MET A 619 -8.34 1.97 -2.86
CA MET A 619 -8.91 1.97 -1.50
C MET A 619 -10.43 2.12 -1.52
N LEU A 620 -10.97 3.03 -2.33
CA LEU A 620 -12.41 3.20 -2.54
C LEU A 620 -13.05 1.89 -3.00
N LYS A 621 -12.47 1.24 -4.02
CA LYS A 621 -12.90 -0.09 -4.48
C LYS A 621 -12.88 -1.11 -3.34
N ILE A 622 -11.78 -1.24 -2.61
CA ILE A 622 -11.64 -2.21 -1.50
C ILE A 622 -12.69 -1.97 -0.40
N MET A 623 -12.98 -0.71 -0.06
CA MET A 623 -13.96 -0.38 0.98
C MET A 623 -15.40 -0.66 0.49
N ILE A 624 -15.74 -0.33 -0.76
CA ILE A 624 -17.04 -0.64 -1.36
C ILE A 624 -17.23 -2.16 -1.49
N ASP A 625 -16.27 -2.90 -2.02
CA ASP A 625 -16.36 -4.36 -2.21
C ASP A 625 -16.47 -5.13 -0.87
N GLN A 626 -16.05 -4.53 0.26
CA GLN A 626 -16.23 -5.08 1.61
C GLN A 626 -17.53 -4.65 2.32
N ARG A 627 -18.14 -3.52 1.93
CA ARG A 627 -19.35 -2.96 2.55
C ARG A 627 -20.51 -3.97 2.72
N PRO A 628 -20.88 -4.82 1.73
CA PRO A 628 -22.06 -5.69 1.86
C PRO A 628 -21.93 -6.72 2.98
N LYS A 629 -20.75 -7.32 3.14
CA LYS A 629 -20.48 -8.35 4.16
C LYS A 629 -20.51 -7.80 5.58
N ARG A 630 -20.19 -6.52 5.75
CA ARG A 630 -20.27 -5.81 7.03
C ARG A 630 -21.73 -5.61 7.45
N TYR A 631 -22.57 -5.15 6.54
CA TYR A 631 -24.02 -5.09 6.76
C TYR A 631 -24.67 -6.48 6.93
N GLU A 632 -24.19 -7.51 6.21
CA GLU A 632 -24.65 -8.91 6.41
C GLU A 632 -24.36 -9.40 7.82
N LEU A 633 -23.14 -9.21 8.33
CA LEU A 633 -22.79 -9.60 9.71
C LEU A 633 -23.63 -8.84 10.74
N LEU A 634 -23.78 -7.51 10.57
CA LEU A 634 -24.62 -6.68 11.44
C LEU A 634 -26.06 -7.18 11.49
N ALA A 635 -26.64 -7.50 10.33
CA ALA A 635 -28.01 -8.01 10.21
C ALA A 635 -28.19 -9.37 10.87
N ILE A 636 -27.18 -10.24 10.81
CA ILE A 636 -27.19 -11.55 11.49
C ILE A 636 -27.09 -11.37 13.02
N CYS A 637 -26.25 -10.45 13.51
CA CYS A 637 -26.17 -10.14 14.94
C CYS A 637 -27.50 -9.56 15.47
N TYR A 638 -28.06 -8.53 14.83
CA TYR A 638 -29.37 -7.99 15.21
C TYR A 638 -30.47 -9.06 15.16
N SER A 639 -30.49 -9.93 14.14
CA SER A 639 -31.46 -11.03 14.03
C SER A 639 -31.30 -12.11 15.11
N LYS A 640 -30.13 -12.22 15.76
CA LYS A 640 -29.88 -13.10 16.91
C LYS A 640 -30.28 -12.44 18.24
N VAL A 641 -30.03 -11.14 18.38
CA VAL A 641 -30.47 -10.30 19.53
C VAL A 641 -31.98 -10.02 19.49
N HIS A 642 -32.68 -10.48 18.45
CA HIS A 642 -34.12 -10.34 18.20
C HIS A 642 -34.60 -8.91 17.88
N ASP A 643 -33.70 -7.96 17.64
CA ASP A 643 -34.05 -6.69 17.00
C ASP A 643 -34.33 -6.93 15.50
N ASN A 644 -35.62 -7.04 15.18
CA ASN A 644 -36.07 -7.31 13.83
C ASN A 644 -36.01 -6.07 12.92
N GLN A 645 -36.05 -4.86 13.49
CA GLN A 645 -36.04 -3.61 12.72
C GLN A 645 -34.63 -3.34 12.20
N SER A 646 -33.65 -3.28 13.11
CA SER A 646 -32.25 -3.07 12.76
C SER A 646 -31.69 -4.23 11.92
N ALA A 647 -32.16 -5.46 12.15
CA ALA A 647 -31.83 -6.60 11.28
C ALA A 647 -32.36 -6.41 9.85
N TYR A 648 -33.63 -5.99 9.69
CA TYR A 648 -34.22 -5.76 8.38
C TYR A 648 -33.49 -4.63 7.63
N GLU A 649 -33.23 -3.51 8.29
CA GLU A 649 -32.51 -2.38 7.69
C GLU A 649 -31.08 -2.74 7.31
N ALA A 650 -30.35 -3.46 8.16
CA ALA A 650 -29.02 -3.96 7.83
C ALA A 650 -29.04 -4.98 6.67
N PHE A 651 -30.03 -5.88 6.57
CA PHE A 651 -30.18 -6.74 5.39
C PHE A 651 -30.46 -5.93 4.12
N CYS A 652 -31.34 -4.92 4.18
CA CYS A 652 -31.61 -4.03 3.04
C CYS A 652 -30.34 -3.30 2.59
N ASN A 653 -29.55 -2.77 3.53
CA ASN A 653 -28.30 -2.08 3.24
C ASN A 653 -27.24 -3.03 2.66
N SER A 654 -27.17 -4.29 3.13
CA SER A 654 -26.32 -5.33 2.55
C SER A 654 -26.70 -5.64 1.09
N ILE A 655 -28.00 -5.83 0.83
CA ILE A 655 -28.55 -6.12 -0.51
C ILE A 655 -28.21 -4.98 -1.48
N LEU A 656 -28.55 -3.74 -1.11
CA LEU A 656 -28.31 -2.56 -1.96
C LEU A 656 -26.81 -2.28 -2.15
N SER A 657 -25.99 -2.44 -1.11
CA SER A 657 -24.53 -2.28 -1.21
C SER A 657 -23.90 -3.28 -2.19
N SER A 658 -24.43 -4.50 -2.28
CA SER A 658 -23.87 -5.54 -3.17
C SER A 658 -23.94 -5.15 -4.65
N LEU A 659 -24.97 -4.39 -5.03
CA LEU A 659 -25.19 -3.88 -6.38
C LEU A 659 -24.28 -2.69 -6.74
N GLN A 660 -23.62 -2.09 -5.74
CA GLN A 660 -22.61 -1.05 -5.94
C GLN A 660 -21.17 -1.62 -5.99
N THR A 661 -20.99 -2.92 -5.75
CA THR A 661 -19.66 -3.56 -5.82
C THR A 661 -19.16 -3.69 -7.26
N THR A 662 -17.86 -3.84 -7.41
CA THR A 662 -17.23 -4.00 -8.73
C THR A 662 -17.49 -5.37 -9.39
N SER A 663 -18.15 -6.28 -8.68
CA SER A 663 -18.69 -7.54 -9.20
C SER A 663 -20.13 -7.73 -8.71
N SER A 664 -21.05 -6.89 -9.22
CA SER A 664 -22.48 -6.98 -8.92
C SER A 664 -23.01 -8.42 -9.05
N PRO A 665 -23.80 -8.93 -8.08
CA PRO A 665 -24.42 -10.25 -8.17
C PRO A 665 -25.53 -10.33 -9.23
N ILE A 666 -25.97 -9.19 -9.76
CA ILE A 666 -26.86 -9.08 -10.92
C ILE A 666 -26.02 -8.63 -12.13
N ASN A 667 -25.90 -9.49 -13.14
CA ASN A 667 -25.23 -9.20 -14.41
C ASN A 667 -26.26 -9.00 -15.53
N ARG A 668 -26.08 -7.98 -16.36
CA ARG A 668 -26.98 -7.62 -17.47
C ARG A 668 -27.02 -8.65 -18.61
N GLU A 669 -25.96 -9.43 -18.79
CA GLU A 669 -25.78 -10.27 -19.98
C GLU A 669 -26.41 -11.67 -19.90
N ILE A 670 -26.93 -12.07 -18.74
CA ILE A 670 -27.40 -13.45 -18.50
C ILE A 670 -28.79 -13.43 -17.83
N ASP A 671 -29.84 -13.74 -18.60
CA ASP A 671 -31.24 -13.95 -18.15
C ASP A 671 -31.43 -15.12 -17.14
N LYS A 672 -30.34 -15.63 -16.52
CA LYS A 672 -30.37 -16.71 -15.52
C LYS A 672 -30.09 -16.16 -14.14
N LEU A 673 -31.13 -16.14 -13.32
CA LEU A 673 -31.12 -15.67 -11.93
C LEU A 673 -30.46 -16.67 -10.93
N ASP A 674 -29.47 -17.45 -11.38
CA ASP A 674 -28.97 -18.65 -10.68
C ASP A 674 -27.60 -18.45 -9.98
N ASP A 675 -26.72 -17.60 -10.49
CA ASP A 675 -25.28 -17.60 -10.13
C ASP A 675 -24.92 -16.88 -8.80
N SER A 676 -25.89 -16.61 -7.93
CA SER A 676 -25.61 -16.24 -6.53
C SER A 676 -26.69 -16.73 -5.55
N HIS A 677 -26.57 -18.00 -5.16
CA HIS A 677 -27.42 -18.63 -4.14
C HIS A 677 -27.39 -17.88 -2.79
N SER A 678 -26.23 -17.33 -2.40
CA SER A 678 -26.09 -16.51 -1.19
C SER A 678 -26.88 -15.20 -1.26
N TYR A 679 -26.83 -14.49 -2.40
CA TYR A 679 -27.60 -13.26 -2.58
C TYR A 679 -29.12 -13.52 -2.55
N SER A 680 -29.57 -14.60 -3.19
CA SER A 680 -30.96 -15.07 -3.14
C SER A 680 -31.41 -15.36 -1.69
N ILE A 681 -30.55 -15.97 -0.86
CA ILE A 681 -30.81 -16.20 0.57
C ILE A 681 -30.91 -14.88 1.35
N LEU A 682 -30.08 -13.87 1.06
CA LEU A 682 -30.14 -12.56 1.73
C LEU A 682 -31.46 -11.84 1.43
N VAL A 683 -31.88 -11.79 0.17
CA VAL A 683 -33.19 -11.24 -0.20
C VAL A 683 -34.31 -12.03 0.47
N LYS A 684 -34.24 -13.37 0.51
CA LYS A 684 -35.23 -14.21 1.20
C LYS A 684 -35.34 -13.90 2.70
N LYS A 685 -34.21 -13.72 3.40
CA LYS A 685 -34.19 -13.32 4.83
C LYS A 685 -34.81 -11.95 5.05
N ALA A 686 -34.44 -10.95 4.24
CA ALA A 686 -34.99 -9.60 4.33
C ALA A 686 -36.51 -9.61 4.13
N MET A 687 -37.00 -10.28 3.07
CA MET A 687 -38.43 -10.39 2.79
C MET A 687 -39.17 -11.16 3.90
N GLN A 688 -38.58 -12.23 4.45
CA GLN A 688 -39.18 -12.99 5.55
C GLN A 688 -39.32 -12.12 6.82
N ILE A 689 -38.30 -11.35 7.21
CA ILE A 689 -38.38 -10.49 8.40
C ILE A 689 -39.39 -9.36 8.20
N GLY A 690 -39.32 -8.64 7.07
CA GLY A 690 -40.25 -7.56 6.74
C GLY A 690 -41.71 -8.02 6.70
N LEU A 691 -41.98 -9.12 6.00
CA LEU A 691 -43.34 -9.65 5.82
C LEU A 691 -43.89 -10.38 7.05
N SER A 692 -43.07 -11.09 7.84
CA SER A 692 -43.57 -12.00 8.88
C SER A 692 -43.18 -11.67 10.32
N ARG A 693 -42.30 -10.69 10.55
CA ARG A 693 -41.96 -10.21 11.91
C ARG A 693 -42.30 -8.75 12.11
N LEU A 694 -42.09 -7.93 11.08
CA LEU A 694 -42.41 -6.49 11.11
C LEU A 694 -43.80 -6.17 10.54
N MET A 695 -44.36 -7.04 9.69
CA MET A 695 -45.63 -6.83 8.99
C MET A 695 -45.66 -5.50 8.20
N LEU A 696 -44.55 -5.17 7.52
CA LEU A 696 -44.39 -3.91 6.80
C LEU A 696 -45.43 -3.76 5.66
N PRO A 697 -45.90 -2.53 5.37
CA PRO A 697 -46.75 -2.28 4.22
C PRO A 697 -46.00 -2.54 2.91
N PRO A 698 -46.71 -2.81 1.78
CA PRO A 698 -46.10 -3.09 0.49
C PRO A 698 -45.05 -2.07 0.01
N GLN A 699 -45.28 -0.80 0.34
CA GLN A 699 -44.42 0.34 -0.02
C GLN A 699 -43.05 0.27 0.66
N ASP A 700 -43.00 -0.03 1.97
CA ASP A 700 -41.75 -0.08 2.75
C ASP A 700 -40.96 -1.38 2.55
N LEU A 701 -41.67 -2.45 2.18
CA LEU A 701 -41.09 -3.77 1.89
C LEU A 701 -40.36 -3.79 0.52
N SER A 702 -40.79 -2.97 -0.45
CA SER A 702 -40.10 -2.81 -1.73
C SER A 702 -38.77 -2.09 -1.57
N LEU A 703 -37.73 -2.55 -2.29
CA LEU A 703 -36.45 -1.87 -2.33
C LEU A 703 -36.35 -0.84 -3.48
N CYS A 704 -37.42 -0.66 -4.28
CA CYS A 704 -37.39 0.18 -5.48
C CYS A 704 -36.99 1.62 -5.17
N ALA A 705 -37.73 2.29 -4.28
CA ALA A 705 -37.44 3.66 -3.84
C ALA A 705 -36.10 3.81 -3.07
N ARG A 706 -35.54 2.71 -2.53
CA ARG A 706 -34.21 2.71 -1.89
C ARG A 706 -33.09 2.61 -2.94
N ALA A 707 -33.29 1.79 -3.97
CA ALA A 707 -32.37 1.63 -5.09
C ALA A 707 -32.28 2.90 -5.95
N GLU A 708 -33.41 3.61 -6.14
CA GLU A 708 -33.44 4.90 -6.85
C GLU A 708 -32.64 5.98 -6.13
N LYS A 709 -32.79 6.11 -4.79
CA LYS A 709 -31.99 7.04 -3.98
C LYS A 709 -30.47 6.78 -4.05
N LEU A 710 -30.07 5.56 -4.41
CA LEU A 710 -28.68 5.15 -4.59
C LEU A 710 -28.22 5.20 -6.06
N ASN A 711 -29.04 5.74 -6.97
CA ASN A 711 -28.79 5.80 -8.42
C ASN A 711 -28.42 4.44 -9.05
N ILE A 712 -29.04 3.35 -8.57
CA ILE A 712 -28.85 2.02 -9.13
C ILE A 712 -29.50 1.95 -10.52
N ASP A 713 -28.78 1.35 -11.46
CA ASP A 713 -29.18 1.16 -12.85
C ASP A 713 -30.58 0.54 -13.01
N GLN A 714 -31.35 1.01 -13.99
CA GLN A 714 -32.77 0.67 -14.15
C GLN A 714 -33.00 -0.83 -14.35
N ASP A 715 -32.17 -1.48 -15.18
CA ASP A 715 -32.28 -2.91 -15.48
C ASP A 715 -31.89 -3.78 -14.27
N VAL A 716 -30.86 -3.36 -13.51
CA VAL A 716 -30.43 -3.99 -12.25
C VAL A 716 -31.50 -3.83 -11.16
N LYS A 717 -32.10 -2.64 -11.04
CA LYS A 717 -33.22 -2.36 -10.13
C LYS A 717 -34.43 -3.23 -10.45
N CYS A 718 -34.85 -3.31 -11.71
CA CYS A 718 -35.98 -4.16 -12.09
C CYS A 718 -35.72 -5.64 -11.76
N THR A 719 -34.50 -6.12 -12.01
CA THR A 719 -34.08 -7.50 -11.68
C THR A 719 -34.08 -7.76 -10.17
N LEU A 720 -33.74 -6.77 -9.34
CA LEU A 720 -33.88 -6.86 -7.87
C LEU A 720 -35.36 -7.02 -7.46
N ILE A 721 -36.28 -6.25 -8.04
CA ILE A 721 -37.71 -6.35 -7.70
C ILE A 721 -38.30 -7.70 -8.18
N GLU A 722 -37.92 -8.19 -9.37
CA GLU A 722 -38.27 -9.56 -9.79
C GLU A 722 -37.74 -10.64 -8.83
N LEU A 723 -36.52 -10.47 -8.31
CA LEU A 723 -35.96 -11.37 -7.29
C LEU A 723 -36.74 -11.27 -5.96
N GLN A 724 -37.13 -10.07 -5.51
CA GLN A 724 -37.97 -9.90 -4.31
C GLN A 724 -39.32 -10.63 -4.46
N ILE A 725 -40.03 -10.39 -5.57
CA ILE A 725 -41.29 -11.07 -5.91
C ILE A 725 -41.09 -12.59 -5.84
N ARG A 726 -40.04 -13.13 -6.49
CA ARG A 726 -39.79 -14.58 -6.54
C ARG A 726 -39.53 -15.22 -5.16
N GLN A 727 -39.09 -14.47 -4.14
CA GLN A 727 -38.95 -15.00 -2.77
C GLN A 727 -40.26 -15.10 -1.99
N ILE A 728 -41.32 -14.38 -2.40
CA ILE A 728 -42.61 -14.34 -1.68
C ILE A 728 -43.82 -14.80 -2.52
N GLU A 729 -43.67 -14.98 -3.83
CA GLU A 729 -44.76 -15.37 -4.76
C GLU A 729 -45.45 -16.68 -4.37
N GLU A 730 -44.71 -17.67 -3.85
CA GLU A 730 -45.31 -18.93 -3.35
C GLU A 730 -46.27 -18.69 -2.17
N ARG A 731 -45.97 -17.72 -1.30
CA ARG A 731 -46.78 -17.35 -0.14
C ARG A 731 -47.98 -16.48 -0.53
N ALA A 732 -47.84 -15.64 -1.55
CA ALA A 732 -48.89 -14.76 -2.07
C ALA A 732 -50.18 -15.48 -2.51
N TRP A 733 -50.10 -16.77 -2.87
CA TRP A 733 -51.29 -17.58 -3.18
C TRP A 733 -52.19 -17.91 -1.96
N SER A 734 -51.73 -17.61 -0.74
CA SER A 734 -52.41 -17.98 0.51
C SER A 734 -52.48 -16.86 1.55
N ASP A 735 -51.61 -15.86 1.46
CA ASP A 735 -51.46 -14.76 2.41
C ASP A 735 -51.75 -13.43 1.71
N GLN A 736 -52.78 -12.73 2.18
CA GLN A 736 -53.25 -11.47 1.60
C GLN A 736 -52.18 -10.35 1.69
N ASN A 737 -51.39 -10.31 2.77
CA ASN A 737 -50.31 -9.34 2.93
C ASN A 737 -49.19 -9.64 1.91
N ALA A 738 -48.83 -10.91 1.75
CA ALA A 738 -47.85 -11.34 0.75
C ALA A 738 -48.32 -11.04 -0.68
N SER A 739 -49.61 -11.24 -0.98
CA SER A 739 -50.20 -10.89 -2.28
C SER A 739 -50.18 -9.37 -2.52
N SER A 740 -50.52 -8.55 -1.52
CA SER A 740 -50.45 -7.09 -1.63
C SER A 740 -49.04 -6.57 -1.92
N ALA A 741 -48.01 -7.18 -1.30
CA ALA A 741 -46.61 -6.88 -1.58
C ALA A 741 -46.20 -7.26 -3.00
N VAL A 742 -46.62 -8.44 -3.49
CA VAL A 742 -46.35 -8.88 -4.87
C VAL A 742 -47.03 -7.95 -5.89
N ILE A 743 -48.31 -7.62 -5.70
CA ILE A 743 -49.05 -6.74 -6.62
C ILE A 743 -48.42 -5.34 -6.65
N HIS A 744 -48.04 -4.78 -5.50
CA HIS A 744 -47.34 -3.48 -5.43
C HIS A 744 -46.03 -3.49 -6.22
N MET A 745 -45.15 -4.45 -5.97
CA MET A 745 -43.87 -4.59 -6.67
C MET A 745 -44.03 -4.83 -8.18
N ILE A 746 -45.09 -5.54 -8.59
CA ILE A 746 -45.45 -5.72 -9.99
C ILE A 746 -45.90 -4.39 -10.63
N LEU A 747 -46.69 -3.57 -9.92
CA LEU A 747 -47.10 -2.24 -10.39
C LEU A 747 -45.92 -1.27 -10.49
N GLU A 748 -44.95 -1.31 -9.57
CA GLU A 748 -43.69 -0.55 -9.68
C GLU A 748 -42.90 -0.94 -10.94
N LEU A 749 -42.84 -2.24 -11.28
CA LEU A 749 -42.20 -2.76 -12.49
C LEU A 749 -42.93 -2.40 -13.80
N ILE A 750 -44.22 -2.04 -13.74
CA ILE A 750 -45.03 -1.58 -14.90
C ILE A 750 -45.02 -0.06 -15.01
N GLY A 751 -44.91 0.68 -13.90
CA GLY A 751 -44.89 2.14 -13.84
C GLY A 751 -43.62 2.79 -14.38
N SER A 752 -43.49 4.10 -14.15
CA SER A 752 -42.34 4.91 -14.61
C SER A 752 -40.99 4.52 -13.99
N ALA A 753 -41.00 3.84 -12.85
CA ALA A 753 -39.81 3.31 -12.19
C ALA A 753 -39.28 2.02 -12.85
N GLY A 754 -40.16 1.25 -13.51
CA GLY A 754 -39.92 -0.11 -13.97
C GLY A 754 -39.43 -0.23 -15.41
N TYR A 755 -39.94 -1.24 -16.13
CA TYR A 755 -39.56 -1.50 -17.51
C TYR A 755 -40.19 -0.49 -18.49
N ASP A 756 -39.33 0.24 -19.21
CA ASP A 756 -39.72 1.07 -20.35
C ASP A 756 -40.13 0.21 -21.56
N ILE A 757 -41.30 0.53 -22.12
CA ILE A 757 -41.90 -0.13 -23.29
C ILE A 757 -41.12 0.17 -24.59
N SER A 758 -40.24 1.17 -24.60
CA SER A 758 -39.36 1.47 -25.73
C SER A 758 -38.17 0.49 -25.83
N ARG A 759 -37.66 0.02 -24.68
CA ARG A 759 -36.44 -0.81 -24.59
C ARG A 759 -36.73 -2.30 -24.30
N ASN A 760 -37.64 -2.57 -23.35
CA ASN A 760 -37.91 -3.90 -22.81
C ASN A 760 -39.42 -4.26 -22.85
N PRO A 761 -40.06 -4.28 -24.05
CA PRO A 761 -41.50 -4.49 -24.19
C PRO A 761 -41.99 -5.90 -23.84
N LEU A 762 -41.17 -6.95 -24.02
CA LEU A 762 -41.57 -8.33 -23.74
C LEU A 762 -41.33 -8.71 -22.27
N LYS A 763 -40.31 -8.15 -21.59
CA LYS A 763 -40.22 -8.18 -20.13
C LYS A 763 -41.43 -7.48 -19.51
N LYS A 764 -41.82 -6.30 -20.03
CA LYS A 764 -43.05 -5.62 -19.59
C LYS A 764 -44.29 -6.51 -19.79
N ALA A 765 -44.42 -7.18 -20.93
CA ALA A 765 -45.50 -8.15 -21.17
C ALA A 765 -45.47 -9.34 -20.19
N ARG A 766 -44.29 -9.88 -19.84
CA ARG A 766 -44.14 -10.94 -18.82
C ARG A 766 -44.60 -10.46 -17.43
N ILE A 767 -44.27 -9.24 -17.02
CA ILE A 767 -44.71 -8.66 -15.74
C ILE A 767 -46.22 -8.39 -15.73
N LEU A 768 -46.77 -7.82 -16.81
CA LEU A 768 -48.22 -7.65 -16.98
C LEU A 768 -48.98 -8.99 -16.88
N LEU A 769 -48.41 -10.07 -17.42
CA LEU A 769 -48.99 -11.42 -17.27
C LEU A 769 -48.95 -11.93 -15.83
N ARG A 770 -47.88 -11.67 -15.05
CA ARG A 770 -47.88 -11.96 -13.61
C ARG A 770 -48.93 -11.13 -12.86
N LEU A 771 -49.17 -9.88 -13.25
CA LEU A 771 -50.25 -9.06 -12.68
C LEU A 771 -51.63 -9.68 -12.95
N MET A 772 -51.92 -10.03 -14.21
CA MET A 772 -53.15 -10.72 -14.59
C MET A 772 -53.31 -12.03 -13.79
N GLU A 773 -52.24 -12.81 -13.64
CA GLU A 773 -52.30 -14.08 -12.90
C GLU A 773 -52.60 -13.88 -11.41
N GLN A 774 -51.97 -12.90 -10.74
CA GLN A 774 -52.24 -12.60 -9.34
C GLN A 774 -53.69 -12.10 -9.14
N ILE A 775 -54.20 -11.21 -10.00
CA ILE A 775 -55.59 -10.73 -9.95
C ILE A 775 -56.59 -11.87 -10.20
N VAL A 776 -56.28 -12.80 -11.12
CA VAL A 776 -57.23 -13.82 -11.59
C VAL A 776 -57.19 -15.10 -10.74
N LEU A 777 -56.07 -15.43 -10.11
CA LEU A 777 -55.88 -16.67 -9.33
C LEU A 777 -55.69 -16.43 -7.82
N GLY A 778 -55.12 -15.29 -7.42
CA GLY A 778 -54.80 -14.97 -6.03
C GLY A 778 -56.02 -14.62 -5.14
N PRO A 779 -55.76 -14.22 -3.88
CA PRO A 779 -56.78 -13.64 -3.00
C PRO A 779 -57.19 -12.24 -3.48
N SER A 780 -58.38 -11.78 -3.09
CA SER A 780 -58.80 -10.40 -3.30
C SER A 780 -57.97 -9.44 -2.43
N VAL A 781 -57.34 -8.45 -3.05
CA VAL A 781 -56.50 -7.45 -2.38
C VAL A 781 -56.97 -6.05 -2.77
N ASP A 782 -57.29 -5.25 -1.76
CA ASP A 782 -57.42 -3.80 -1.91
C ASP A 782 -56.08 -3.14 -1.56
N LEU A 783 -55.55 -2.28 -2.43
CA LEU A 783 -54.37 -1.46 -2.17
C LEU A 783 -54.80 -0.02 -1.91
N GLU A 784 -54.56 0.49 -0.71
CA GLU A 784 -54.95 1.86 -0.33
C GLU A 784 -54.33 2.89 -1.29
N GLY A 785 -55.19 3.68 -1.94
CA GLY A 785 -54.79 4.74 -2.87
C GLY A 785 -54.25 4.30 -4.24
N ILE A 786 -54.11 3.00 -4.52
CA ILE A 786 -53.51 2.49 -5.76
C ILE A 786 -54.58 1.79 -6.62
N HIS A 787 -54.90 2.38 -7.77
CA HIS A 787 -55.83 1.77 -8.72
C HIS A 787 -55.16 0.64 -9.51
N ILE A 788 -55.58 -0.60 -9.24
CA ILE A 788 -55.22 -1.78 -10.04
C ILE A 788 -56.00 -1.72 -11.37
N PRO A 789 -55.35 -1.74 -12.55
CA PRO A 789 -56.05 -1.69 -13.83
C PRO A 789 -56.92 -2.92 -14.09
N ALA A 790 -58.04 -2.73 -14.79
CA ALA A 790 -58.92 -3.83 -15.22
C ALA A 790 -58.19 -4.83 -16.14
N VAL A 791 -58.55 -6.11 -16.05
CA VAL A 791 -57.84 -7.22 -16.73
C VAL A 791 -57.91 -7.10 -18.26
N GLU A 792 -58.96 -6.46 -18.80
CA GLU A 792 -59.12 -6.11 -20.21
C GLU A 792 -58.07 -5.08 -20.68
N VAL A 793 -57.72 -4.11 -19.82
CA VAL A 793 -56.69 -3.09 -20.12
C VAL A 793 -55.31 -3.76 -20.12
N LEU A 794 -55.03 -4.57 -19.10
CA LEU A 794 -53.79 -5.36 -19.02
C LEU A 794 -53.64 -6.31 -20.23
N PHE A 795 -54.73 -6.91 -20.69
CA PHE A 795 -54.74 -7.76 -21.89
C PHE A 795 -54.34 -6.98 -23.15
N GLU A 796 -54.92 -5.80 -23.39
CA GLU A 796 -54.61 -5.02 -24.59
C GLU A 796 -53.21 -4.39 -24.52
N GLU A 797 -52.69 -4.06 -23.33
CA GLU A 797 -51.27 -3.71 -23.13
C GLU A 797 -50.33 -4.88 -23.48
N VAL A 798 -50.58 -6.09 -22.97
CA VAL A 798 -49.80 -7.29 -23.32
C VAL A 798 -49.83 -7.53 -24.83
N ARG A 799 -51.01 -7.41 -25.45
CA ARG A 799 -51.20 -7.55 -26.90
C ARG A 799 -50.41 -6.49 -27.68
N SER A 800 -50.46 -5.23 -27.24
CA SER A 800 -49.70 -4.12 -27.85
C SER A 800 -48.19 -4.34 -27.74
N CYS A 801 -47.69 -4.82 -26.59
CA CYS A 801 -46.28 -5.15 -26.39
C CYS A 801 -45.82 -6.29 -27.32
N VAL A 802 -46.62 -7.35 -27.46
CA VAL A 802 -46.31 -8.51 -28.31
C VAL A 802 -46.45 -8.21 -29.81
N GLN A 803 -47.25 -7.22 -30.22
CA GLN A 803 -47.43 -6.88 -31.64
C GLN A 803 -46.37 -5.93 -32.23
N ARG A 804 -45.40 -5.44 -31.44
CA ARG A 804 -44.30 -4.60 -31.94
C ARG A 804 -43.38 -5.40 -32.88
N GLU A 805 -42.87 -4.77 -33.94
CA GLU A 805 -41.91 -5.43 -34.84
C GLU A 805 -40.49 -5.45 -34.24
N ASP A 806 -40.10 -4.35 -33.60
CA ASP A 806 -38.84 -4.16 -32.87
C ASP A 806 -39.01 -4.41 -31.36
N TYR A 807 -38.17 -5.32 -30.84
CA TYR A 807 -38.12 -5.69 -29.41
C TYR A 807 -36.83 -5.22 -28.70
N VAL A 808 -35.92 -4.56 -29.43
CA VAL A 808 -34.65 -3.98 -28.94
C VAL A 808 -33.84 -4.95 -28.07
N GLU A 809 -33.87 -4.82 -26.75
CA GLU A 809 -33.09 -5.65 -25.81
C GLU A 809 -33.74 -7.04 -25.60
N ASP A 810 -35.06 -7.17 -25.78
CA ASP A 810 -35.83 -8.41 -25.56
C ASP A 810 -35.83 -9.39 -26.76
N THR A 811 -34.85 -9.29 -27.66
CA THR A 811 -34.80 -10.17 -28.86
C THR A 811 -34.73 -11.67 -28.53
N SER A 812 -34.19 -12.03 -27.36
CA SER A 812 -34.21 -13.41 -26.82
C SER A 812 -35.64 -13.94 -26.60
N LEU A 813 -36.56 -13.09 -26.12
CA LEU A 813 -37.92 -13.46 -25.73
C LEU A 813 -38.90 -13.53 -26.91
N LYS A 814 -38.45 -13.20 -28.13
CA LYS A 814 -39.26 -13.22 -29.36
C LYS A 814 -39.93 -14.58 -29.62
N THR A 815 -39.31 -15.68 -29.19
CA THR A 815 -39.83 -17.07 -29.29
C THR A 815 -40.96 -17.36 -28.30
N SER A 816 -41.03 -16.64 -27.17
CA SER A 816 -42.07 -16.75 -26.12
C SER A 816 -43.33 -15.92 -26.42
N THR A 817 -43.32 -15.04 -27.42
CA THR A 817 -44.46 -14.16 -27.80
C THR A 817 -45.81 -14.91 -27.93
N MET A 818 -45.80 -16.09 -28.54
CA MET A 818 -46.99 -16.95 -28.64
C MET A 818 -47.43 -17.52 -27.27
N SER A 819 -46.50 -17.81 -26.37
CA SER A 819 -46.76 -18.25 -24.99
C SER A 819 -47.32 -17.11 -24.13
N PHE A 820 -46.90 -15.87 -24.37
CA PHE A 820 -47.47 -14.70 -23.71
C PHE A 820 -48.93 -14.48 -24.11
N MET A 821 -49.24 -14.48 -25.41
CA MET A 821 -50.64 -14.37 -25.88
C MET A 821 -51.51 -15.58 -25.47
N LEU A 822 -50.93 -16.78 -25.39
CA LEU A 822 -51.63 -17.95 -24.84
C LEU A 822 -52.09 -17.69 -23.39
N SER A 823 -51.19 -17.12 -22.58
CA SER A 823 -51.43 -16.83 -21.16
C SER A 823 -52.41 -15.68 -20.98
N ALA A 824 -52.30 -14.61 -21.78
CA ALA A 824 -53.22 -13.47 -21.75
C ALA A 824 -54.68 -13.90 -21.98
N HIS A 825 -54.95 -14.66 -23.06
CA HIS A 825 -56.30 -15.19 -23.32
C HIS A 825 -56.75 -16.21 -22.26
N MET A 826 -55.83 -16.99 -21.67
CA MET A 826 -56.16 -17.95 -20.62
C MET A 826 -56.61 -17.27 -19.32
N PHE A 827 -55.86 -16.26 -18.84
CA PHE A 827 -56.26 -15.51 -17.65
C PHE A 827 -57.51 -14.69 -17.90
N LEU A 828 -57.67 -14.08 -19.08
CA LEU A 828 -58.92 -13.38 -19.44
C LEU A 828 -60.14 -14.34 -19.50
N ALA A 829 -59.95 -15.59 -19.97
CA ALA A 829 -61.01 -16.60 -19.95
C ALA A 829 -61.45 -16.99 -18.53
N ILE A 830 -60.50 -17.08 -17.58
CA ILE A 830 -60.79 -17.37 -16.18
C ILE A 830 -61.39 -16.13 -15.48
N TYR A 831 -60.91 -14.92 -15.82
CA TYR A 831 -61.45 -13.65 -15.31
C TYR A 831 -62.95 -13.51 -15.62
N TYR A 832 -63.35 -13.59 -16.89
CA TYR A 832 -64.77 -13.48 -17.29
C TYR A 832 -65.68 -14.52 -16.64
N TYR A 833 -65.15 -15.63 -16.14
CA TYR A 833 -65.90 -16.62 -15.37
C TYR A 833 -66.02 -16.25 -13.87
N ARG A 834 -65.01 -15.59 -13.30
CA ARG A 834 -65.01 -15.15 -11.88
C ARG A 834 -65.69 -13.80 -11.66
N SER A 835 -65.73 -12.90 -12.65
CA SER A 835 -66.14 -11.49 -12.51
C SER A 835 -67.55 -11.16 -12.98
N SER A 836 -68.28 -12.08 -13.61
CA SER A 836 -69.56 -11.77 -14.25
C SER A 836 -70.76 -11.79 -13.29
N ASP A 837 -71.42 -10.64 -13.12
CA ASP A 837 -72.69 -10.52 -12.39
C ASP A 837 -73.81 -11.38 -12.98
N THR A 838 -73.78 -11.66 -14.29
CA THR A 838 -74.72 -12.58 -14.95
C THR A 838 -74.03 -13.84 -15.49
N PRO A 839 -74.51 -15.05 -15.13
CA PRO A 839 -73.81 -16.30 -15.46
C PRO A 839 -73.84 -16.66 -16.96
N LEU A 840 -74.77 -16.07 -17.73
CA LEU A 840 -74.86 -16.28 -19.18
C LEU A 840 -73.81 -15.48 -19.95
N GLU A 841 -73.59 -14.22 -19.56
CA GLU A 841 -72.71 -13.30 -20.29
C GLU A 841 -71.25 -13.64 -20.06
N GLY A 842 -70.85 -13.85 -18.79
CA GLY A 842 -69.51 -14.33 -18.43
C GLY A 842 -69.17 -15.68 -19.04
N SER A 843 -70.11 -16.64 -19.02
CA SER A 843 -69.94 -17.93 -19.71
C SER A 843 -69.67 -17.74 -21.21
N SER A 844 -70.35 -16.80 -21.87
CA SER A 844 -70.16 -16.54 -23.30
C SER A 844 -68.78 -15.95 -23.63
N SER A 845 -68.30 -15.00 -22.81
CA SER A 845 -66.98 -14.36 -22.97
C SER A 845 -65.84 -15.29 -22.58
N ALA A 846 -65.95 -16.01 -21.45
CA ALA A 846 -65.00 -17.06 -21.06
C ALA A 846 -64.88 -18.16 -22.13
N LEU A 847 -66.01 -18.56 -22.74
CA LEU A 847 -66.03 -19.54 -23.83
C LEU A 847 -65.45 -18.98 -25.15
N ARG A 848 -65.54 -17.66 -25.39
CA ARG A 848 -64.83 -17.00 -26.50
C ARG A 848 -63.33 -17.13 -26.28
N GLU A 849 -62.81 -16.61 -25.17
CA GLU A 849 -61.37 -16.59 -24.88
C GLU A 849 -60.75 -17.99 -24.78
N ALA A 850 -61.44 -18.96 -24.17
CA ALA A 850 -61.00 -20.35 -24.16
C ALA A 850 -60.85 -20.97 -25.57
N ARG A 851 -61.59 -20.47 -26.59
CA ARG A 851 -61.37 -20.87 -27.99
C ARG A 851 -60.13 -20.19 -28.59
N HIS A 852 -59.83 -18.94 -28.23
CA HIS A 852 -58.59 -18.27 -28.61
C HIS A 852 -57.36 -19.00 -28.04
N THR A 853 -57.33 -19.28 -26.73
CA THR A 853 -56.30 -20.07 -26.04
C THR A 853 -56.06 -21.42 -26.74
N LYS A 854 -57.13 -22.14 -27.10
CA LYS A 854 -57.04 -23.44 -27.78
C LYS A 854 -56.38 -23.38 -29.16
N GLU A 855 -56.72 -22.39 -30.00
CA GLU A 855 -56.14 -22.29 -31.35
C GLU A 855 -54.68 -21.78 -31.31
N ILE A 856 -54.32 -20.94 -30.32
CA ILE A 856 -52.93 -20.56 -30.05
C ILE A 856 -52.11 -21.79 -29.61
N LEU A 857 -52.63 -22.56 -28.65
CA LEU A 857 -51.96 -23.77 -28.13
C LEU A 857 -51.73 -24.84 -29.21
N LYS A 858 -52.70 -25.02 -30.12
CA LYS A 858 -52.52 -25.89 -31.30
C LYS A 858 -51.34 -25.46 -32.17
N THR A 859 -51.16 -24.15 -32.36
CA THR A 859 -50.10 -23.56 -33.19
C THR A 859 -48.73 -23.75 -32.56
N ILE A 860 -48.59 -23.49 -31.25
CA ILE A 860 -47.33 -23.73 -30.51
C ILE A 860 -46.93 -25.21 -30.61
N LEU A 861 -47.88 -26.13 -30.39
CA LEU A 861 -47.65 -27.57 -30.45
C LEU A 861 -47.51 -28.13 -31.90
N GLY A 862 -47.60 -27.31 -32.94
CA GLY A 862 -47.51 -27.76 -34.34
C GLY A 862 -48.65 -28.69 -34.79
N THR A 863 -49.83 -28.58 -34.16
CA THR A 863 -50.98 -29.49 -34.38
C THR A 863 -52.15 -28.88 -35.16
N GLY A 864 -52.02 -27.62 -35.58
CA GLY A 864 -52.97 -26.97 -36.48
C GLY A 864 -52.89 -27.52 -37.90
N GLY A 865 -54.04 -27.59 -38.59
CA GLY A 865 -54.05 -27.85 -40.04
C GLY A 865 -53.70 -26.59 -40.86
N PRO A 866 -53.39 -26.71 -42.16
CA PRO A 866 -52.91 -25.60 -43.00
C PRO A 866 -53.95 -24.50 -43.32
N ARG A 867 -55.10 -24.48 -42.64
CA ARG A 867 -56.09 -23.38 -42.72
C ARG A 867 -55.90 -22.45 -41.53
N ARG A 868 -55.46 -21.22 -41.80
CA ARG A 868 -55.45 -20.12 -40.81
C ARG A 868 -56.85 -19.95 -40.22
N SER A 869 -56.98 -19.95 -38.89
CA SER A 869 -58.15 -19.40 -38.21
C SER A 869 -58.14 -17.87 -38.35
N SER A 870 -59.33 -17.23 -38.37
CA SER A 870 -59.42 -15.76 -38.33
C SER A 870 -58.74 -15.19 -37.09
N ILE A 871 -58.96 -15.86 -35.96
CA ILE A 871 -58.36 -15.62 -34.64
C ILE A 871 -56.86 -15.29 -34.67
N LEU A 872 -56.04 -16.01 -35.45
CA LEU A 872 -54.59 -15.75 -35.53
C LEU A 872 -54.25 -14.51 -36.37
N ARG A 873 -55.16 -14.12 -37.26
CA ARG A 873 -55.11 -12.91 -38.10
C ARG A 873 -55.51 -11.68 -37.29
N ASP A 874 -56.57 -11.80 -36.48
CA ASP A 874 -57.10 -10.74 -35.61
C ASP A 874 -56.11 -10.33 -34.49
N ASN A 875 -55.12 -11.19 -34.20
CA ASN A 875 -54.00 -10.94 -33.29
C ASN A 875 -52.67 -10.62 -34.00
N ASN A 876 -52.61 -10.54 -35.33
CA ASN A 876 -51.39 -10.26 -36.13
C ASN A 876 -50.19 -11.21 -35.89
N LEU A 877 -50.39 -12.39 -35.30
CA LEU A 877 -49.31 -13.30 -34.91
C LEU A 877 -48.71 -14.04 -36.13
N ARG A 878 -47.49 -13.65 -36.52
CA ARG A 878 -46.81 -14.12 -37.74
C ARG A 878 -46.15 -15.49 -37.55
N ALA A 879 -46.89 -16.56 -37.82
CA ALA A 879 -46.31 -17.89 -38.02
C ALA A 879 -45.33 -17.89 -39.21
N SER A 880 -44.21 -18.62 -39.08
CA SER A 880 -43.18 -18.70 -40.14
C SER A 880 -43.77 -19.25 -41.43
N SER A 881 -43.71 -18.46 -42.50
CA SER A 881 -44.09 -18.86 -43.85
C SER A 881 -42.88 -18.83 -44.77
N THR A 882 -42.43 -20.00 -45.21
CA THR A 882 -41.33 -20.15 -46.17
C THR A 882 -41.70 -19.55 -47.52
N GLN A 883 -41.23 -18.31 -47.76
CA GLN A 883 -41.19 -17.70 -49.09
C GLN A 883 -39.74 -17.43 -49.49
N ASN A 884 -39.10 -18.43 -50.09
CA ASN A 884 -37.83 -18.25 -50.77
C ASN A 884 -38.06 -17.39 -52.03
N GLN A 885 -37.75 -16.09 -51.95
CA GLN A 885 -37.45 -15.28 -53.13
C GLN A 885 -36.67 -13.99 -52.82
N THR A 886 -35.50 -14.13 -52.18
CA THR A 886 -34.42 -13.16 -52.37
C THR A 886 -33.98 -13.20 -53.83
N ARG A 887 -34.36 -12.17 -54.60
CA ARG A 887 -33.69 -11.84 -55.86
C ARG A 887 -32.62 -10.80 -55.55
N GLU A 888 -31.37 -11.14 -55.79
CA GLU A 888 -30.28 -10.17 -55.76
C GLU A 888 -30.44 -9.12 -56.87
N ILE A 889 -29.92 -7.92 -56.62
CA ILE A 889 -30.00 -6.78 -57.51
C ILE A 889 -28.81 -6.84 -58.47
N ASN A 890 -29.06 -6.77 -59.79
CA ASN A 890 -28.02 -6.30 -60.72
C ASN A 890 -28.57 -5.67 -62.00
N ASN A 891 -28.56 -4.33 -61.98
CA ASN A 891 -28.41 -3.40 -63.11
C ASN A 891 -29.49 -3.29 -64.21
N PRO A 892 -29.55 -2.14 -64.94
CA PRO A 892 -30.74 -1.73 -65.68
C PRO A 892 -30.58 -1.74 -67.21
N SER A 893 -31.71 -1.79 -67.94
CA SER A 893 -32.14 -0.74 -68.90
C SER A 893 -33.01 -1.21 -70.08
N SER A 894 -34.29 -0.78 -70.05
CA SER A 894 -35.08 -0.35 -71.22
C SER A 894 -35.65 -1.36 -72.26
N LYS A 895 -36.68 -0.85 -72.96
CA LYS A 895 -37.18 -1.22 -74.30
C LYS A 895 -38.04 -2.48 -74.51
N THR A 896 -39.34 -2.24 -74.29
CA THR A 896 -40.46 -2.39 -75.27
C THR A 896 -40.91 -3.75 -75.83
N ARG A 897 -42.23 -3.97 -75.69
CA ARG A 897 -43.14 -4.71 -76.61
C ARG A 897 -42.97 -6.25 -76.67
N SER A 898 -44.01 -7.04 -76.93
CA SER A 898 -45.39 -6.74 -77.37
C SER A 898 -46.43 -7.81 -76.97
N VAL A 899 -47.69 -7.41 -76.78
CA VAL A 899 -48.94 -8.03 -77.33
C VAL A 899 -49.08 -9.56 -77.14
N SER A 900 -49.98 -10.09 -76.31
CA SER A 900 -51.41 -10.37 -76.63
C SER A 900 -51.94 -11.48 -75.67
N THR A 901 -53.23 -11.70 -75.33
CA THR A 901 -54.53 -10.98 -75.45
C THR A 901 -55.58 -11.78 -74.66
N ARG A 902 -56.70 -11.14 -74.25
CA ARG A 902 -57.95 -11.72 -73.68
C ARG A 902 -57.82 -12.26 -72.24
N GLN A 903 -58.69 -11.92 -71.28
CA GLN A 903 -60.17 -11.93 -71.21
C GLN A 903 -60.75 -13.36 -71.29
N THR A 904 -61.83 -13.75 -70.60
CA THR A 904 -62.68 -13.15 -69.54
C THR A 904 -63.60 -14.27 -69.01
N THR A 905 -64.26 -14.08 -67.86
CA THR A 905 -65.60 -14.69 -67.55
C THR A 905 -65.62 -16.24 -67.42
N THR A 906 -66.61 -16.94 -66.84
CA THR A 906 -67.88 -16.59 -66.15
C THR A 906 -68.29 -17.73 -65.17
N THR A 907 -69.27 -17.46 -64.29
CA THR A 907 -70.38 -18.35 -63.77
C THR A 907 -70.36 -19.87 -64.08
N ARG A 908 -70.86 -20.84 -63.27
CA ARG A 908 -71.69 -20.96 -62.02
C ARG A 908 -72.14 -22.47 -61.97
N VAL A 909 -73.11 -22.83 -61.10
CA VAL A 909 -74.09 -23.95 -61.27
C VAL A 909 -73.71 -25.37 -60.75
N THR A 910 -74.42 -25.81 -59.69
CA THR A 910 -74.85 -27.17 -59.23
C THR A 910 -73.94 -28.42 -59.36
N ARG A 911 -73.79 -29.33 -58.38
CA ARG A 911 -74.75 -30.08 -57.49
C ARG A 911 -75.46 -31.28 -58.16
N SER A 912 -74.85 -32.48 -58.15
CA SER A 912 -75.57 -33.76 -58.00
C SER A 912 -74.72 -35.00 -57.66
N ARG A 913 -75.08 -35.64 -56.54
CA ARG A 913 -74.95 -37.05 -56.12
C ARG A 913 -75.06 -38.11 -57.23
N GLN A 914 -74.16 -39.11 -57.30
CA GLN A 914 -74.47 -40.57 -57.27
C GLN A 914 -73.24 -41.52 -57.40
N VAL A 915 -73.48 -42.82 -57.20
CA VAL A 915 -72.58 -44.02 -57.11
C VAL A 915 -73.35 -45.14 -57.86
N PRO A 916 -72.77 -46.01 -58.75
CA PRO A 916 -71.98 -47.20 -58.33
C PRO A 916 -70.99 -47.86 -59.35
N ALA A 917 -70.28 -48.91 -58.89
CA ALA A 917 -69.88 -50.18 -59.59
C ALA A 917 -69.09 -50.16 -60.94
N SER A 918 -68.37 -51.22 -61.39
CA SER A 918 -67.65 -52.38 -60.78
C SER A 918 -66.89 -53.15 -61.91
N GLN A 919 -66.05 -54.15 -61.57
CA GLN A 919 -65.47 -55.21 -62.46
C GLN A 919 -64.35 -54.77 -63.47
N THR A 920 -63.37 -55.59 -63.93
CA THR A 920 -62.93 -56.98 -63.61
C THR A 920 -61.51 -57.33 -64.13
N SER A 921 -60.96 -58.46 -63.64
CA SER A 921 -59.98 -59.40 -64.28
C SER A 921 -58.46 -59.16 -64.06
N LYS A 922 -57.59 -60.19 -63.96
CA LYS A 922 -57.75 -61.67 -63.84
C LYS A 922 -56.55 -62.31 -63.08
N ALA A 923 -56.67 -63.59 -62.67
CA ALA A 923 -55.71 -64.36 -61.84
C ALA A 923 -54.87 -65.37 -62.70
N PRO A 924 -54.16 -66.44 -62.19
CA PRO A 924 -53.97 -67.06 -60.84
C PRO A 924 -52.51 -66.88 -60.31
N THR A 925 -51.94 -67.53 -59.26
CA THR A 925 -52.28 -68.61 -58.26
C THR A 925 -52.12 -68.06 -56.81
N GLY A 926 -52.05 -68.77 -55.66
CA GLY A 926 -52.11 -70.20 -55.25
C GLY A 926 -50.75 -70.85 -54.92
N ARG A 927 -50.55 -71.64 -53.83
CA ARG A 927 -51.45 -72.05 -52.72
C ARG A 927 -50.68 -72.65 -51.50
N ALA A 928 -51.10 -72.34 -50.26
CA ALA A 928 -50.69 -72.94 -48.96
C ALA A 928 -49.21 -72.73 -48.51
N THR A 929 -48.75 -72.95 -47.25
CA THR A 929 -49.33 -73.59 -46.03
C THR A 929 -48.75 -72.98 -44.71
N ARG A 930 -49.41 -73.19 -43.55
CA ARG A 930 -48.86 -73.10 -42.16
C ARG A 930 -48.18 -74.48 -41.81
N PRO A 931 -47.59 -74.78 -40.61
CA PRO A 931 -47.31 -73.98 -39.40
C PRO A 931 -45.93 -74.27 -38.69
N THR A 932 -45.73 -73.72 -37.47
CA THR A 932 -44.89 -74.27 -36.34
C THR A 932 -43.35 -74.41 -36.51
N ALA A 933 -42.48 -74.44 -35.47
CA ALA A 933 -42.59 -74.16 -34.02
C ALA A 933 -41.19 -73.79 -33.44
N ALA A 934 -41.08 -73.63 -32.11
CA ALA A 934 -39.85 -73.32 -31.36
C ALA A 934 -38.72 -74.36 -31.52
N THR A 935 -37.45 -74.00 -31.31
CA THR A 935 -36.70 -74.17 -30.03
C THR A 935 -35.28 -73.60 -30.18
N ARG A 936 -34.38 -73.39 -29.18
CA ARG A 936 -34.38 -73.20 -27.70
C ARG A 936 -32.98 -73.61 -27.18
N ARG A 937 -32.07 -72.67 -26.90
CA ARG A 937 -30.90 -72.79 -25.98
C ARG A 937 -30.67 -71.39 -25.39
N VAL A 938 -30.65 -71.14 -24.08
CA VAL A 938 -29.86 -71.71 -22.96
C VAL A 938 -28.34 -71.40 -23.11
N VAL A 939 -27.60 -70.63 -22.31
CA VAL A 939 -27.76 -69.64 -21.18
C VAL A 939 -26.68 -69.91 -20.11
N LYS A 940 -26.05 -68.82 -19.61
CA LYS A 940 -25.12 -68.64 -18.45
C LYS A 940 -23.61 -68.47 -18.80
N PRO A 941 -22.80 -67.80 -17.93
CA PRO A 941 -23.11 -67.02 -16.71
C PRO A 941 -22.62 -65.55 -16.76
N ALA A 942 -22.76 -64.81 -15.64
CA ALA A 942 -22.17 -63.48 -15.39
C ALA A 942 -20.77 -63.60 -14.72
N THR A 943 -19.95 -62.56 -14.52
CA THR A 943 -20.18 -61.47 -13.53
C THR A 943 -19.18 -60.29 -13.63
N THR A 944 -19.60 -59.15 -13.06
CA THR A 944 -18.83 -58.09 -12.36
C THR A 944 -17.88 -57.08 -13.06
N ILE A 945 -18.21 -55.79 -12.82
CA ILE A 945 -17.37 -54.66 -12.33
C ILE A 945 -16.84 -53.55 -13.28
N SER A 946 -17.15 -52.31 -12.86
CA SER A 946 -16.57 -50.97 -13.10
C SER A 946 -16.61 -50.24 -14.46
N SER A 947 -17.40 -49.16 -14.46
CA SER A 947 -17.06 -47.78 -14.88
C SER A 947 -16.14 -47.52 -16.08
N LYS A 948 -16.70 -46.86 -17.11
CA LYS A 948 -16.06 -45.68 -17.73
C LYS A 948 -17.09 -44.79 -18.44
N SER A 949 -16.78 -43.50 -18.52
CA SER A 949 -17.62 -42.45 -19.11
C SER A 949 -17.78 -42.63 -20.63
N LEU A 950 -19.01 -42.63 -21.12
CA LEU A 950 -19.31 -42.50 -22.55
C LEU A 950 -19.60 -41.04 -22.89
N LYS A 951 -18.73 -40.45 -23.72
CA LYS A 951 -19.02 -39.17 -24.39
C LYS A 951 -20.04 -39.46 -25.50
N SER A 952 -21.19 -38.81 -25.47
CA SER A 952 -22.11 -38.77 -26.60
C SER A 952 -21.59 -37.77 -27.64
N ASN A 953 -21.22 -38.24 -28.82
CA ASN A 953 -20.98 -37.35 -29.97
C ASN A 953 -22.33 -36.83 -30.48
N ASP A 954 -22.56 -35.52 -30.38
CA ASP A 954 -23.62 -34.87 -31.14
C ASP A 954 -23.29 -34.90 -32.63
N ASN A 955 -24.19 -35.48 -33.42
CA ASN A 955 -24.40 -35.15 -34.84
C ASN A 955 -25.65 -35.86 -35.40
N VAL A 956 -26.84 -35.41 -34.98
CA VAL A 956 -28.09 -35.63 -35.72
C VAL A 956 -28.64 -34.26 -36.10
N LYS A 957 -28.64 -33.95 -37.40
CA LYS A 957 -29.21 -32.70 -37.92
C LYS A 957 -30.72 -32.71 -37.70
N SER A 958 -31.22 -31.90 -36.77
CA SER A 958 -32.63 -31.59 -36.64
C SER A 958 -33.09 -30.75 -37.82
N THR A 959 -34.03 -31.26 -38.60
CA THR A 959 -34.73 -30.49 -39.63
C THR A 959 -35.64 -29.45 -38.97
N ASP A 960 -35.45 -28.18 -39.32
CA ASP A 960 -36.33 -27.01 -39.15
C ASP A 960 -37.46 -27.15 -38.11
N SER A 961 -37.16 -26.83 -36.85
CA SER A 961 -38.13 -26.81 -35.75
C SER A 961 -38.90 -25.49 -35.67
N ASN A 962 -40.13 -25.52 -35.18
CA ASN A 962 -40.95 -24.31 -34.98
C ASN A 962 -40.28 -23.35 -33.98
N ASN A 963 -40.15 -22.07 -34.36
CA ASN A 963 -39.59 -20.98 -33.54
C ASN A 963 -40.43 -20.59 -32.29
N ASN A 964 -41.46 -21.35 -31.94
CA ASN A 964 -42.33 -21.05 -30.79
C ASN A 964 -41.91 -21.89 -29.58
N GLN A 965 -41.56 -21.22 -28.49
CA GLN A 965 -41.26 -21.86 -27.21
C GLN A 965 -42.25 -21.40 -26.14
N PHE A 966 -42.34 -22.18 -25.05
CA PHE A 966 -43.05 -21.77 -23.85
C PHE A 966 -42.06 -21.06 -22.91
N ASP A 967 -42.51 -19.99 -22.25
CA ASP A 967 -41.69 -19.25 -21.30
C ASP A 967 -41.55 -20.01 -19.96
N ASP A 968 -42.68 -20.46 -19.42
CA ASP A 968 -42.76 -21.41 -18.30
C ASP A 968 -43.80 -22.50 -18.65
N ILE A 969 -43.32 -23.74 -18.82
CA ILE A 969 -44.18 -24.88 -19.19
C ILE A 969 -45.04 -25.34 -18.02
N GLU A 970 -44.57 -25.21 -16.78
CA GLU A 970 -45.24 -25.78 -15.61
C GLU A 970 -46.35 -24.85 -15.12
N ARG A 971 -46.05 -23.55 -14.99
CA ARG A 971 -47.03 -22.49 -14.69
C ARG A 971 -48.12 -22.40 -15.75
N CYS A 972 -47.74 -22.54 -17.03
CA CYS A 972 -48.69 -22.65 -18.14
C CYS A 972 -49.54 -23.93 -18.08
N TYR A 973 -48.95 -25.10 -17.75
CA TYR A 973 -49.69 -26.36 -17.67
C TYR A 973 -50.71 -26.35 -16.53
N ASN A 974 -50.32 -25.86 -15.35
CA ASN A 974 -51.20 -25.75 -14.18
C ASN A 974 -52.39 -24.83 -14.44
N SER A 975 -52.15 -23.67 -15.06
CA SER A 975 -53.19 -22.72 -15.45
C SER A 975 -54.12 -23.29 -16.54
N LEU A 976 -53.58 -24.01 -17.53
CA LEU A 976 -54.38 -24.70 -18.56
C LEU A 976 -55.22 -25.84 -17.96
N ARG A 977 -54.72 -26.52 -16.92
CA ARG A 977 -55.48 -27.52 -16.16
C ARG A 977 -56.67 -26.87 -15.45
N LEU A 978 -56.46 -25.74 -14.75
CA LEU A 978 -57.55 -25.00 -14.10
C LEU A 978 -58.62 -24.55 -15.11
N LEU A 979 -58.23 -24.00 -16.26
CA LEU A 979 -59.16 -23.68 -17.36
C LEU A 979 -59.92 -24.92 -17.85
N THR A 980 -59.28 -26.08 -17.89
CA THR A 980 -59.89 -27.36 -18.29
C THR A 980 -60.87 -27.91 -17.26
N GLU A 981 -60.65 -27.65 -15.97
CA GLU A 981 -61.56 -27.99 -14.88
C GLU A 981 -62.77 -27.03 -14.84
N MET A 982 -62.54 -25.72 -15.00
CA MET A 982 -63.57 -24.69 -15.19
C MET A 982 -64.52 -25.01 -16.36
N LEU A 983 -63.97 -25.39 -17.52
CA LEU A 983 -64.76 -25.83 -18.69
C LEU A 983 -65.54 -27.13 -18.43
N GLY A 984 -65.15 -27.93 -17.43
CA GLY A 984 -65.93 -29.07 -16.95
C GLY A 984 -67.12 -28.66 -16.09
N ILE A 985 -66.93 -27.69 -15.19
CA ILE A 985 -67.98 -27.12 -14.34
C ILE A 985 -69.05 -26.42 -15.20
N LEU A 986 -68.62 -25.67 -16.22
CA LEU A 986 -69.49 -25.02 -17.22
C LEU A 986 -70.19 -26.00 -18.20
N GLY A 987 -70.04 -27.31 -18.04
CA GLY A 987 -70.65 -28.32 -18.92
C GLY A 987 -70.15 -28.28 -20.38
N HIS A 988 -69.03 -27.59 -20.66
CA HIS A 988 -68.47 -27.46 -22.00
C HIS A 988 -67.61 -28.68 -22.38
N THR A 989 -68.17 -29.88 -22.22
CA THR A 989 -67.46 -31.18 -22.26
C THR A 989 -66.68 -31.42 -23.56
N PHE A 990 -67.18 -30.92 -24.70
CA PHE A 990 -66.45 -31.01 -25.97
C PHE A 990 -65.20 -30.14 -26.03
N LEU A 991 -65.22 -28.97 -25.38
CA LEU A 991 -64.04 -28.09 -25.30
C LEU A 991 -63.04 -28.63 -24.27
N ARG A 992 -63.53 -29.09 -23.11
CA ARG A 992 -62.74 -29.83 -22.11
C ARG A 992 -61.99 -31.01 -22.73
N LEU A 993 -62.68 -31.85 -23.51
CA LEU A 993 -62.06 -32.98 -24.22
C LEU A 993 -60.98 -32.55 -25.22
N ASP A 994 -61.07 -31.36 -25.82
CA ASP A 994 -60.02 -30.85 -26.71
C ASP A 994 -58.82 -30.28 -25.95
N PHE A 995 -59.04 -29.58 -24.83
CA PHE A 995 -57.94 -29.15 -23.94
C PHE A 995 -57.19 -30.34 -23.33
N LEU A 996 -57.89 -31.37 -22.85
CA LEU A 996 -57.25 -32.58 -22.33
C LEU A 996 -56.37 -33.30 -23.38
N LYS A 997 -56.74 -33.27 -24.68
CA LYS A 997 -55.87 -33.78 -25.76
C LYS A 997 -54.61 -32.93 -25.93
N LEU A 998 -54.71 -31.62 -25.74
CA LEU A 998 -53.58 -30.70 -25.86
C LEU A 998 -52.66 -30.81 -24.64
N LEU A 999 -53.19 -30.89 -23.41
CA LEU A 999 -52.44 -31.17 -22.19
C LEU A 999 -51.60 -32.46 -22.30
N ARG A 1000 -52.21 -33.57 -22.75
CA ARG A 1000 -51.48 -34.82 -23.03
C ARG A 1000 -50.33 -34.62 -24.03
N LYS A 1001 -50.50 -33.78 -25.05
CA LYS A 1001 -49.46 -33.44 -26.03
C LYS A 1001 -48.37 -32.52 -25.49
N ILE A 1002 -48.67 -31.61 -24.56
CA ILE A 1002 -47.66 -30.81 -23.85
C ILE A 1002 -46.71 -31.76 -23.10
N CYS A 1003 -47.24 -32.75 -22.37
CA CYS A 1003 -46.43 -33.75 -21.69
C CYS A 1003 -45.58 -34.57 -22.68
N GLN A 1004 -46.16 -35.01 -23.81
CA GLN A 1004 -45.44 -35.76 -24.86
C GLN A 1004 -44.41 -34.92 -25.64
N SER A 1005 -44.41 -33.59 -25.52
CA SER A 1005 -43.48 -32.72 -26.26
C SER A 1005 -42.03 -32.93 -25.83
N GLN A 1006 -41.09 -32.65 -26.74
CA GLN A 1006 -39.65 -32.62 -26.47
C GLN A 1006 -39.22 -31.40 -25.64
N GLN A 1007 -40.05 -30.35 -25.58
CA GLN A 1007 -39.78 -29.14 -24.80
C GLN A 1007 -39.95 -29.38 -23.28
N ARG A 1008 -40.86 -30.28 -22.86
CA ARG A 1008 -41.09 -30.56 -21.43
C ARG A 1008 -40.02 -31.50 -20.84
N LYS A 1009 -39.09 -30.91 -20.08
CA LYS A 1009 -38.05 -31.58 -19.25
C LYS A 1009 -38.43 -31.70 -17.75
N SER A 1010 -39.72 -31.59 -17.43
CA SER A 1010 -40.25 -31.68 -16.07
C SER A 1010 -40.16 -33.09 -15.47
N GLU A 1011 -39.84 -33.21 -14.18
CA GLU A 1011 -39.86 -34.50 -13.46
C GLU A 1011 -41.27 -35.09 -13.35
N ASN A 1012 -42.29 -34.23 -13.21
CA ASN A 1012 -43.70 -34.61 -13.04
C ASN A 1012 -44.39 -35.00 -14.36
N LYS A 1013 -43.70 -34.91 -15.50
CA LYS A 1013 -44.20 -35.20 -16.85
C LYS A 1013 -44.97 -36.52 -16.98
N CYS A 1014 -44.55 -37.57 -16.27
CA CYS A 1014 -45.23 -38.87 -16.28
C CYS A 1014 -46.54 -38.84 -15.49
N GLU A 1015 -46.59 -38.15 -14.35
CA GLU A 1015 -47.80 -38.02 -13.53
C GLU A 1015 -48.84 -37.14 -14.23
N ASP A 1016 -48.42 -35.99 -14.77
CA ASP A 1016 -49.27 -35.09 -15.54
C ASP A 1016 -49.85 -35.75 -16.80
N TYR A 1017 -49.07 -36.62 -17.46
CA TYR A 1017 -49.56 -37.39 -18.60
C TYR A 1017 -50.55 -38.47 -18.15
N LEU A 1018 -50.30 -39.15 -17.03
CA LEU A 1018 -51.21 -40.13 -16.44
C LEU A 1018 -52.56 -39.49 -16.11
N LEU A 1019 -52.57 -38.39 -15.34
CA LEU A 1019 -53.78 -37.70 -14.90
C LEU A 1019 -54.58 -37.11 -16.08
N ALA A 1020 -53.91 -36.43 -17.02
CA ALA A 1020 -54.57 -35.89 -18.22
C ALA A 1020 -55.07 -37.00 -19.19
N SER A 1021 -54.55 -38.23 -19.08
CA SER A 1021 -55.05 -39.39 -19.83
C SER A 1021 -56.23 -40.06 -19.13
N THR A 1022 -56.17 -40.25 -17.81
CA THR A 1022 -57.24 -40.80 -16.97
C THR A 1022 -58.52 -39.98 -17.07
N THR A 1023 -58.42 -38.67 -16.84
CA THR A 1023 -59.55 -37.73 -16.92
C THR A 1023 -60.17 -37.71 -18.33
N LEU A 1024 -59.34 -37.71 -19.38
CA LEU A 1024 -59.80 -37.77 -20.77
C LEU A 1024 -60.52 -39.08 -21.12
N ALA A 1025 -60.06 -40.20 -20.58
CA ALA A 1025 -60.70 -41.49 -20.78
C ALA A 1025 -62.06 -41.55 -20.04
N ALA A 1026 -62.13 -41.06 -18.79
CA ALA A 1026 -63.36 -40.95 -18.03
C ALA A 1026 -64.40 -40.03 -18.71
N GLU A 1027 -63.99 -38.88 -19.25
CA GLU A 1027 -64.87 -38.00 -20.04
C GLU A 1027 -65.34 -38.65 -21.36
N TYR A 1028 -64.56 -39.56 -21.96
CA TYR A 1028 -65.07 -40.37 -23.08
C TYR A 1028 -66.09 -41.43 -22.63
N VAL A 1029 -65.96 -42.03 -21.44
CA VAL A 1029 -66.97 -42.94 -20.89
C VAL A 1029 -68.29 -42.21 -20.66
N LYS A 1030 -68.27 -41.03 -20.01
CA LYS A 1030 -69.45 -40.18 -19.78
C LYS A 1030 -70.22 -39.82 -21.06
N ILE A 1031 -69.53 -39.68 -22.20
CA ILE A 1031 -70.13 -39.36 -23.51
C ILE A 1031 -70.36 -40.64 -24.36
N GLY A 1032 -70.33 -41.84 -23.76
CA GLY A 1032 -70.58 -43.12 -24.44
C GLY A 1032 -69.55 -43.51 -25.51
N LYS A 1033 -68.40 -42.83 -25.58
CA LYS A 1033 -67.34 -43.06 -26.59
C LYS A 1033 -66.36 -44.14 -26.11
N ILE A 1034 -66.93 -45.26 -25.69
CA ILE A 1034 -66.29 -46.41 -25.04
C ILE A 1034 -65.02 -46.85 -25.77
N SER A 1035 -65.09 -47.09 -27.09
CA SER A 1035 -63.92 -47.52 -27.88
C SER A 1035 -62.75 -46.52 -27.90
N ARG A 1036 -63.02 -45.23 -27.69
CA ARG A 1036 -61.98 -44.19 -27.53
C ARG A 1036 -61.44 -44.10 -26.11
N ALA A 1037 -62.28 -44.37 -25.09
CA ALA A 1037 -61.81 -44.50 -23.71
C ALA A 1037 -60.84 -45.68 -23.58
N GLY A 1038 -61.22 -46.86 -24.07
CA GLY A 1038 -60.38 -48.07 -24.05
C GLY A 1038 -59.05 -47.88 -24.78
N ALA A 1039 -59.04 -47.21 -25.93
CA ALA A 1039 -57.81 -46.89 -26.65
C ALA A 1039 -56.86 -45.96 -25.86
N VAL A 1040 -57.40 -45.08 -25.01
CA VAL A 1040 -56.60 -44.19 -24.15
C VAL A 1040 -56.10 -44.91 -22.92
N PHE A 1041 -56.93 -45.70 -22.24
CA PHE A 1041 -56.49 -46.56 -21.14
C PHE A 1041 -55.38 -47.53 -21.58
N ALA A 1042 -55.50 -48.14 -22.77
CA ALA A 1042 -54.47 -49.01 -23.34
C ALA A 1042 -53.15 -48.28 -23.66
N GLN A 1043 -53.21 -47.00 -24.07
CA GLN A 1043 -52.01 -46.17 -24.27
C GLN A 1043 -51.27 -45.87 -22.96
N VAL A 1044 -51.99 -45.79 -21.83
CA VAL A 1044 -51.39 -45.58 -20.50
C VAL A 1044 -50.88 -46.89 -19.93
N ALA A 1045 -51.66 -47.97 -20.00
CA ALA A 1045 -51.28 -49.31 -19.53
C ALA A 1045 -50.08 -49.93 -20.30
N SER A 1046 -49.69 -49.36 -21.44
CA SER A 1046 -48.49 -49.74 -22.21
C SER A 1046 -47.31 -48.77 -22.04
N MET A 1047 -47.44 -47.75 -21.18
CA MET A 1047 -46.36 -46.81 -20.85
C MET A 1047 -45.26 -47.50 -20.05
N LYS A 1048 -44.01 -47.42 -20.53
CA LYS A 1048 -42.82 -48.00 -19.87
C LYS A 1048 -42.07 -47.01 -18.98
N GLU A 1049 -42.37 -45.72 -19.13
CA GLU A 1049 -41.76 -44.64 -18.37
C GLU A 1049 -42.49 -44.49 -17.02
N VAL A 1050 -41.72 -44.46 -15.93
CA VAL A 1050 -42.21 -44.30 -14.56
C VAL A 1050 -41.34 -43.21 -13.92
N PRO A 1051 -41.89 -42.25 -13.15
CA PRO A 1051 -41.09 -41.19 -12.55
C PRO A 1051 -40.02 -41.75 -11.60
N ALA A 1052 -38.96 -40.95 -11.38
CA ALA A 1052 -37.84 -41.34 -10.54
C ALA A 1052 -38.27 -41.62 -9.09
N ASN A 1053 -39.10 -40.74 -8.51
CA ASN A 1053 -39.61 -40.86 -7.14
C ASN A 1053 -40.95 -41.63 -7.09
N LYS A 1054 -40.88 -42.96 -7.27
CA LYS A 1054 -42.05 -43.87 -7.27
C LYS A 1054 -42.84 -43.91 -5.96
N THR A 1055 -42.27 -43.34 -4.89
CA THR A 1055 -42.81 -43.27 -3.53
C THR A 1055 -43.55 -41.96 -3.22
N SER A 1056 -43.69 -41.04 -4.19
CA SER A 1056 -44.49 -39.83 -3.98
C SER A 1056 -45.96 -40.15 -3.72
N VAL A 1057 -46.55 -39.48 -2.72
CA VAL A 1057 -47.99 -39.56 -2.41
C VAL A 1057 -48.84 -39.09 -3.60
N SER A 1058 -48.35 -38.10 -4.38
CA SER A 1058 -49.00 -37.62 -5.60
C SER A 1058 -49.12 -38.76 -6.63
N TRP A 1059 -47.99 -39.36 -6.98
CA TRP A 1059 -47.90 -40.45 -7.96
C TRP A 1059 -48.79 -41.64 -7.56
N ILE A 1060 -48.77 -42.02 -6.27
CA ILE A 1060 -49.62 -43.10 -5.75
C ILE A 1060 -51.10 -42.73 -5.90
N SER A 1061 -51.51 -41.50 -5.58
CA SER A 1061 -52.89 -41.02 -5.76
C SER A 1061 -53.30 -41.04 -7.24
N SER A 1062 -52.45 -40.52 -8.13
CA SER A 1062 -52.67 -40.50 -9.58
C SER A 1062 -52.76 -41.91 -10.18
N GLN A 1063 -52.00 -42.87 -9.65
CA GLN A 1063 -52.07 -44.28 -10.03
C GLN A 1063 -53.33 -44.98 -9.49
N ILE A 1064 -53.78 -44.64 -8.28
CA ILE A 1064 -55.06 -45.12 -7.72
C ILE A 1064 -56.24 -44.60 -8.55
N GLU A 1065 -56.27 -43.30 -8.92
CA GLU A 1065 -57.35 -42.76 -9.76
C GLU A 1065 -57.39 -43.46 -11.12
N PHE A 1066 -56.23 -43.66 -11.77
CA PHE A 1066 -56.15 -44.43 -13.02
C PHE A 1066 -56.73 -45.83 -12.87
N ASN A 1067 -56.31 -46.59 -11.86
CA ASN A 1067 -56.79 -47.96 -11.63
C ASN A 1067 -58.30 -48.00 -11.37
N LEU A 1068 -58.83 -47.08 -10.56
CA LEU A 1068 -60.27 -46.98 -10.29
C LEU A 1068 -61.05 -46.68 -11.58
N ARG A 1069 -60.67 -45.64 -12.33
CA ARG A 1069 -61.34 -45.26 -13.59
C ARG A 1069 -61.20 -46.31 -14.70
N TYR A 1070 -60.10 -47.04 -14.74
CA TYR A 1070 -59.94 -48.15 -15.68
C TYR A 1070 -60.79 -49.36 -15.27
N SER A 1071 -60.92 -49.65 -13.97
CA SER A 1071 -61.82 -50.72 -13.50
C SER A 1071 -63.31 -50.41 -13.72
N GLU A 1072 -63.70 -49.13 -13.57
CA GLU A 1072 -65.03 -48.61 -13.93
C GLU A 1072 -65.30 -48.84 -15.44
N TYR A 1073 -64.35 -48.50 -16.30
CA TYR A 1073 -64.43 -48.77 -17.74
C TYR A 1073 -64.51 -50.28 -18.07
N LEU A 1074 -63.72 -51.13 -17.42
CA LEU A 1074 -63.73 -52.58 -17.66
C LEU A 1074 -65.06 -53.22 -17.20
N ALA A 1075 -65.66 -52.72 -16.12
CA ALA A 1075 -66.98 -53.15 -15.66
C ALA A 1075 -68.09 -52.74 -16.64
N ILE A 1076 -68.08 -51.50 -17.13
CA ILE A 1076 -69.01 -50.97 -18.16
C ILE A 1076 -68.87 -51.68 -19.51
N THR A 1077 -67.76 -52.39 -19.75
CA THR A 1077 -67.48 -53.11 -21.01
C THR A 1077 -67.44 -54.63 -20.86
N GLU A 1078 -67.93 -55.17 -19.75
CA GLU A 1078 -68.04 -56.62 -19.46
C GLU A 1078 -66.70 -57.40 -19.59
N ASN A 1079 -65.56 -56.68 -19.64
CA ASN A 1079 -64.23 -57.23 -19.88
C ASN A 1079 -63.57 -57.65 -18.54
N HIS A 1080 -64.28 -58.45 -17.76
CA HIS A 1080 -63.92 -58.80 -16.37
C HIS A 1080 -62.61 -59.60 -16.23
N GLU A 1081 -62.14 -60.25 -17.31
CA GLU A 1081 -60.90 -61.06 -17.32
C GLU A 1081 -59.58 -60.24 -17.30
N LYS A 1082 -59.64 -58.92 -17.46
CA LYS A 1082 -58.46 -58.02 -17.54
C LYS A 1082 -58.23 -57.19 -16.27
N ARG A 1083 -58.73 -57.68 -15.14
CA ARG A 1083 -58.78 -56.97 -13.85
C ARG A 1083 -57.51 -57.17 -13.02
#